data_AF-A0A1I3BW39-F1
#
_entry.id   AF-A0A1I3BW39-F1
#
_cell.length_a   1.000
_cell.length_b   1.000
_cell.length_c   1.000
_cell.angle_alpha   90.00
_cell.angle_beta   90.00
_cell.angle_gamma   90.00
#
_symmetry.space_group_name_H-M   'P 1'
#
loop_
_entity.id
_entity.type
_entity.pdbx_description
1 polymer ?
#
loop_
_entity_poly.entity_id
_entity_poly.type
_entity_poly.pdbx_seq_one_letter_code
_entity_poly.pdbx_strand_id
1 'polypeptide(L)'
;MPGATRAKTKRPTKAQLATALDRMLPAARMVEIDTVDLALSPEDAWEVIRHGDLFAHSRLVRALSSLRRMPERLGTPMREPGVQVLSEDSPHEMVVGAIGRVWRARVALVEVPSAKAFMEFDQPGFVKAAWALRLVPLGEHATRVTLEVRADATDPATWRRFRRYLRVFGPGSRLLRRRMMAGLGRAHGPAEEAGTEAMVGAELGTDAELGTDELRDEAGGRTAEGRTAEDRTARELAEAGGGRRGLSAAVGAASAAAGTAAGGLARRLTRQHQHPAKPRRAPDAARALPGDELIPDADGQLTQEVTIDARPTTIWPWLMQMGTGRAGFYSLDLLGNAGRRSARELHPEFQDLRVGDLIPATPDGGAGFDVLVLHPARVLVLGGLVDRLSNTQLPFAATRPERFWQATWAFVLEPLDDDTTRLTARLRMAFGARGQLHTRWISPLHHLAQNHQLRRLAARAEGRLPRDDWRDVTAGLGAATRMAAGVATPFLRGRRRTWGLDDDPAARRDRTYPGDHLIPEPRWGFTHAIEINAPVERVWPWVQQIGADRAGFYSYQWLENLVGCRIRNAETLHAEWTAEEGGELLVHPQVAPLRLVTVSPGRSFVAYVDDETARAEGRPWARATWLFAVEPLNARRTRFLSRFRADSSEDLLTRLTFGPSLLEPISVVMDRAMLYGVKQRAERQPGPLVPRPRPADG
;
A
#
# COMPACT_ATOMS: atom_id res chain seq x y z
N MET A 1 50.28 26.68 43.80
CA MET A 1 50.42 27.45 42.54
C MET A 1 51.20 26.59 41.55
N PRO A 2 50.82 26.51 40.27
CA PRO A 2 49.48 26.55 39.66
C PRO A 2 49.25 25.28 38.77
N GLY A 3 48.04 24.76 38.53
CA GLY A 3 46.86 25.44 38.01
C GLY A 3 46.69 25.13 36.51
N ALA A 4 46.39 23.87 36.17
CA ALA A 4 46.08 23.47 34.78
C ALA A 4 44.77 24.16 34.36
N THR A 5 44.93 25.28 33.66
CA THR A 5 43.83 26.13 33.22
C THR A 5 43.14 25.42 32.07
N ARG A 6 42.04 24.73 32.36
CA ARG A 6 41.07 24.29 31.36
C ARG A 6 40.66 25.55 30.59
N ALA A 7 41.15 25.69 29.35
CA ALA A 7 40.81 26.81 28.50
C ALA A 7 39.28 26.84 28.38
N LYS A 8 38.65 27.78 29.09
CA LYS A 8 37.22 28.06 28.96
C LYS A 8 37.04 28.57 27.53
N THR A 9 36.61 27.69 26.64
CA THR A 9 36.08 28.07 25.34
C THR A 9 34.92 29.03 25.63
N LYS A 10 35.17 30.33 25.47
CA LYS A 10 34.15 31.37 25.60
C LYS A 10 33.02 30.97 24.65
N ARG A 11 31.81 30.75 25.19
CA ARG A 11 30.62 30.65 24.35
C ARG A 11 30.58 31.90 23.46
N PRO A 12 30.52 31.77 22.13
CA PRO A 12 30.47 32.93 21.25
C PRO A 12 29.27 33.81 21.63
N THR A 13 29.47 35.13 21.66
CA THR A 13 28.41 36.07 22.04
C THR A 13 27.36 36.17 20.93
N LYS A 14 26.12 36.48 21.30
CA LYS A 14 24.93 36.52 20.41
C LYS A 14 25.10 37.44 19.18
N ALA A 15 26.01 38.43 19.25
CA ALA A 15 26.34 39.35 18.16
C ALA A 15 27.40 38.81 17.17
N GLN A 16 28.26 37.88 17.61
CA GLN A 16 29.21 37.15 16.74
C GLN A 16 28.55 35.95 16.04
N LEU A 17 27.27 35.71 16.32
CA LEU A 17 26.43 34.62 15.81
C LEU A 17 25.33 35.11 14.85
N ALA A 18 25.40 36.36 14.34
CA ALA A 18 24.45 36.81 13.32
C ALA A 18 24.83 36.20 11.96
N THR A 19 24.36 34.97 11.76
CA THR A 19 24.69 34.15 10.59
C THR A 19 24.01 34.68 9.34
N ALA A 20 24.46 34.30 8.14
CA ALA A 20 23.78 34.72 6.92
C ALA A 20 22.30 34.29 6.91
N LEU A 21 21.98 33.17 7.55
CA LEU A 21 20.60 32.69 7.75
C LEU A 21 19.78 33.57 8.71
N ASP A 22 20.40 34.16 9.75
CA ASP A 22 19.73 35.10 10.66
C ASP A 22 19.26 36.35 9.93
N ARG A 23 20.05 36.86 8.99
CA ARG A 23 19.65 38.00 8.16
C ARG A 23 18.49 37.67 7.23
N MET A 24 18.40 36.42 6.77
CA MET A 24 17.39 36.00 5.78
C MET A 24 16.03 35.64 6.40
N LEU A 25 16.03 35.03 7.60
CA LEU A 25 14.81 34.68 8.35
C LEU A 25 15.03 34.90 9.87
N PRO A 26 15.03 36.16 10.35
CA PRO A 26 15.38 36.49 11.73
C PRO A 26 14.35 36.04 12.77
N ALA A 27 13.05 36.00 12.41
CA ALA A 27 11.95 35.73 13.32
C ALA A 27 11.14 34.47 12.94
N ALA A 28 11.80 33.47 12.36
CA ALA A 28 11.13 32.26 11.87
C ALA A 28 10.41 31.52 13.01
N ARG A 29 9.12 31.22 12.81
CA ARG A 29 8.31 30.47 13.77
C ARG A 29 8.70 28.99 13.90
N MET A 30 9.50 28.44 12.97
CA MET A 30 10.15 27.13 13.09
C MET A 30 11.65 27.29 12.95
N VAL A 31 12.39 26.81 13.94
CA VAL A 31 13.85 26.72 13.95
C VAL A 31 14.24 25.33 14.44
N GLU A 32 15.09 24.64 13.70
CA GLU A 32 15.60 23.32 14.04
C GLU A 32 17.10 23.27 13.78
N ILE A 33 17.89 22.80 14.74
CA ILE A 33 19.36 22.78 14.68
C ILE A 33 19.83 21.36 14.97
N ASP A 34 20.66 20.83 14.09
CA ASP A 34 21.30 19.53 14.22
C ASP A 34 22.83 19.72 14.06
N THR A 35 23.65 19.07 14.89
CA THR A 35 25.12 19.23 14.91
C THR A 35 25.85 17.88 14.91
N VAL A 36 27.04 17.83 14.30
CA VAL A 36 27.97 16.70 14.39
C VAL A 36 29.42 17.19 14.36
N ASP A 37 30.29 16.49 15.07
CA ASP A 37 31.73 16.77 15.08
C ASP A 37 32.46 15.75 14.21
N LEU A 38 33.36 16.25 13.36
CA LEU A 38 34.16 15.48 12.43
C LEU A 38 35.65 15.65 12.76
N ALA A 39 36.43 14.58 12.62
CA ALA A 39 37.89 14.57 12.65
C ALA A 39 38.48 14.87 11.26
N LEU A 40 37.99 15.95 10.65
CA LEU A 40 38.45 16.48 9.37
C LEU A 40 38.76 17.97 9.53
N SER A 41 39.71 18.49 8.73
CA SER A 41 39.88 19.94 8.58
C SER A 41 38.62 20.56 7.96
N PRO A 42 38.40 21.87 8.10
CA PRO A 42 37.26 22.54 7.48
C PRO A 42 37.22 22.38 5.95
N GLU A 43 38.37 22.38 5.27
CA GLU A 43 38.42 22.18 3.82
C GLU A 43 37.99 20.75 3.43
N ASP A 44 38.50 19.73 4.12
CA ASP A 44 38.17 18.33 3.83
C ASP A 44 36.71 18.01 4.19
N ALA A 45 36.24 18.54 5.33
CA ALA A 45 34.83 18.42 5.73
C ALA A 45 33.91 19.08 4.70
N TRP A 46 34.32 20.23 4.15
CA TRP A 46 33.56 20.93 3.11
C TRP A 46 33.48 20.13 1.83
N GLU A 47 34.59 19.54 1.38
CA GLU A 47 34.62 18.69 0.19
C GLU A 47 33.76 17.44 0.36
N VAL A 48 33.80 16.79 1.52
CA VAL A 48 32.93 15.64 1.86
C VAL A 48 31.46 16.03 1.85
N ILE A 49 31.10 17.23 2.34
CA ILE A 49 29.71 17.67 2.39
C ILE A 49 29.20 18.15 1.02
N ARG A 50 30.07 18.78 0.22
CA ARG A 50 29.75 19.34 -1.09
C ARG A 50 29.68 18.27 -2.18
N HIS A 51 30.55 17.27 -2.13
CA HIS A 51 30.65 16.19 -3.14
C HIS A 51 30.08 14.85 -2.64
N GLY A 52 29.86 14.68 -1.34
CA GLY A 52 29.16 13.53 -0.79
C GLY A 52 27.65 13.67 -0.98
N ASP A 53 27.01 12.68 -1.60
CA ASP A 53 25.54 12.62 -1.72
C ASP A 53 24.93 12.23 -0.36
N LEU A 54 24.87 13.22 0.55
CA LEU A 54 24.42 13.10 1.94
C LEU A 54 22.98 12.60 2.08
N PHE A 55 22.17 12.68 1.01
CA PHE A 55 20.77 12.26 1.01
C PHE A 55 20.51 10.91 0.33
N ALA A 56 21.47 10.36 -0.43
CA ALA A 56 21.28 9.10 -1.16
C ALA A 56 21.16 7.85 -0.27
N HIS A 57 21.65 7.90 0.97
CA HIS A 57 21.92 6.71 1.76
C HIS A 57 20.79 6.27 2.70
N SER A 58 19.74 7.09 2.89
CA SER A 58 18.72 6.83 3.91
C SER A 58 17.38 6.39 3.30
N ARG A 59 17.01 5.12 3.54
CA ARG A 59 15.76 4.47 3.06
C ARG A 59 14.49 5.23 3.46
N LEU A 60 14.54 5.97 4.57
CA LEU A 60 13.42 6.74 5.09
C LEU A 60 13.17 8.04 4.28
N VAL A 61 14.23 8.62 3.71
CA VAL A 61 14.20 9.85 2.91
C VAL A 61 13.49 9.62 1.61
N ARG A 62 13.87 8.54 0.91
CA ARG A 62 13.21 8.13 -0.32
C ARG A 62 11.73 7.82 -0.12
N ALA A 63 11.35 7.27 1.04
CA ALA A 63 9.96 6.98 1.36
C ALA A 63 9.13 8.24 1.68
N LEU A 64 9.75 9.28 2.24
CA LEU A 64 9.08 10.54 2.60
C LEU A 64 9.11 11.57 1.47
N SER A 65 10.14 11.58 0.63
CA SER A 65 10.22 12.40 -0.59
C SER A 65 9.34 11.84 -1.72
N SER A 66 9.20 10.51 -1.83
CA SER A 66 8.24 9.86 -2.73
C SER A 66 6.78 10.16 -2.38
N LEU A 67 6.50 10.49 -1.11
CA LEU A 67 5.16 10.86 -0.67
C LEU A 67 4.75 12.30 -1.09
N ARG A 68 5.65 13.06 -1.72
CA ARG A 68 5.44 14.48 -1.99
C ARG A 68 5.68 14.96 -3.42
N ARG A 69 6.11 14.11 -4.37
CA ARG A 69 6.33 14.53 -5.77
C ARG A 69 6.04 13.42 -6.80
N MET A 70 5.08 13.69 -7.70
CA MET A 70 5.11 13.40 -9.15
C MET A 70 4.05 14.31 -9.83
N PRO A 71 4.23 14.79 -11.09
CA PRO A 71 5.38 14.73 -12.01
C PRO A 71 6.06 16.11 -12.18
N GLU A 72 7.38 16.25 -12.40
CA GLU A 72 8.08 16.20 -13.70
C GLU A 72 9.61 15.99 -13.55
N ARG A 73 10.27 15.63 -14.66
CA ARG A 73 11.62 15.05 -14.83
C ARG A 73 12.78 16.06 -14.75
N LEU A 74 13.97 15.63 -14.29
CA LEU A 74 15.22 15.51 -15.08
C LEU A 74 16.43 15.28 -14.15
N GLY A 75 17.32 14.39 -14.58
CA GLY A 75 18.56 14.07 -13.90
C GLY A 75 19.68 15.06 -14.25
N THR A 76 20.06 15.83 -13.24
CA THR A 76 21.38 16.42 -12.93
C THR A 76 21.35 16.65 -11.41
N PRO A 77 22.45 16.98 -10.69
CA PRO A 77 22.34 17.42 -9.31
C PRO A 77 21.30 18.52 -9.25
N MET A 78 20.20 18.25 -8.57
CA MET A 78 18.94 18.95 -8.76
C MET A 78 19.05 20.34 -8.12
N ARG A 79 19.35 21.37 -8.93
CA ARG A 79 18.81 22.71 -8.68
C ARG A 79 17.30 22.59 -8.92
N GLU A 80 16.53 22.30 -7.88
CA GLU A 80 15.07 22.34 -8.00
C GLU A 80 14.67 23.77 -8.42
N PRO A 81 13.83 23.96 -9.44
CA PRO A 81 13.30 25.28 -9.78
C PRO A 81 12.70 25.91 -8.51
N GLY A 82 13.26 27.03 -8.06
CA GLY A 82 12.86 27.73 -6.82
C GLY A 82 13.55 27.28 -5.50
N VAL A 83 14.55 26.39 -5.55
CA VAL A 83 15.52 26.19 -4.45
C VAL A 83 16.87 26.75 -4.90
N GLN A 84 17.39 27.72 -4.17
CA GLN A 84 18.58 28.46 -4.58
C GLN A 84 19.57 28.68 -3.44
N VAL A 85 20.85 28.65 -3.77
CA VAL A 85 21.92 29.12 -2.87
C VAL A 85 21.75 30.63 -2.73
N LEU A 86 21.45 31.08 -1.52
CA LEU A 86 21.23 32.49 -1.19
C LEU A 86 22.52 33.17 -0.74
N SER A 87 23.44 32.41 -0.14
CA SER A 87 24.76 32.87 0.27
C SER A 87 25.70 31.67 0.34
N GLU A 88 26.94 31.85 -0.10
CA GLU A 88 28.00 30.85 0.01
C GLU A 88 29.29 31.57 0.39
N ASP A 89 29.82 31.22 1.56
CA ASP A 89 31.09 31.66 2.11
C ASP A 89 31.93 30.41 2.37
N SER A 90 32.49 29.85 1.29
CA SER A 90 33.22 28.58 1.31
C SER A 90 34.55 28.73 2.04
N PRO A 91 34.95 27.82 2.95
CA PRO A 91 34.28 26.58 3.38
C PRO A 91 33.40 26.72 4.66
N HIS A 92 33.10 27.95 5.10
CA HIS A 92 32.56 28.22 6.43
C HIS A 92 31.03 28.17 6.52
N GLU A 93 30.31 28.68 5.52
CA GLU A 93 28.84 28.74 5.54
C GLU A 93 28.23 28.64 4.13
N MET A 94 27.19 27.82 3.97
CA MET A 94 26.32 27.83 2.80
C MET A 94 24.87 27.93 3.24
N VAL A 95 24.14 28.90 2.68
CA VAL A 95 22.71 29.12 2.93
C VAL A 95 21.92 28.83 1.67
N VAL A 96 20.93 27.96 1.79
CA VAL A 96 20.00 27.60 0.71
C VAL A 96 18.60 27.96 1.14
N GLY A 97 17.81 28.53 0.24
CA GLY A 97 16.43 28.93 0.51
C GLY A 97 15.46 28.52 -0.58
N ALA A 98 14.20 28.44 -0.18
CA ALA A 98 13.07 28.07 -1.02
C ALA A 98 11.79 28.78 -0.56
N ILE A 99 10.97 29.24 -1.50
CA ILE A 99 9.66 29.82 -1.23
C ILE A 99 8.61 29.00 -1.96
N GLY A 100 7.53 28.58 -1.29
CA GLY A 100 6.48 27.85 -2.00
C GLY A 100 5.26 27.40 -1.22
N ARG A 101 4.33 26.80 -1.97
CA ARG A 101 3.07 26.23 -1.48
C ARG A 101 3.22 24.72 -1.29
N VAL A 102 3.97 24.34 -0.28
CA VAL A 102 4.49 22.98 -0.11
C VAL A 102 3.41 21.91 0.20
N TRP A 103 2.18 22.29 0.52
CA TRP A 103 1.04 21.38 0.79
C TRP A 103 0.13 21.11 -0.42
N ARG A 104 0.47 21.59 -1.63
CA ARG A 104 -0.25 21.26 -2.87
C ARG A 104 0.34 20.01 -3.53
N ALA A 105 -0.49 19.27 -4.27
CA ALA A 105 -0.12 18.02 -4.95
C ALA A 105 0.98 18.22 -6.02
N ARG A 106 1.06 19.41 -6.63
CA ARG A 106 2.25 19.93 -7.31
C ARG A 106 2.81 21.09 -6.48
N VAL A 107 4.05 20.96 -6.01
CA VAL A 107 4.73 22.01 -5.24
C VAL A 107 5.02 23.17 -6.18
N ALA A 108 4.32 24.30 -5.99
CA ALA A 108 4.67 25.54 -6.67
C ALA A 108 5.73 26.25 -5.83
N LEU A 109 7.01 26.06 -6.19
CA LEU A 109 8.11 26.88 -5.70
C LEU A 109 8.19 28.16 -6.54
N VAL A 110 8.54 29.26 -5.90
CA VAL A 110 8.73 30.56 -6.55
C VAL A 110 10.23 30.77 -6.73
N GLU A 111 10.65 31.03 -7.95
CA GLU A 111 12.01 31.50 -8.23
C GLU A 111 12.14 32.96 -7.85
N VAL A 112 13.18 33.29 -7.09
CA VAL A 112 13.48 34.67 -6.71
C VAL A 112 14.89 35.04 -7.18
N PRO A 113 15.10 36.19 -7.83
CA PRO A 113 16.33 36.48 -8.56
C PRO A 113 17.55 36.72 -7.65
N SER A 114 17.36 36.92 -6.34
CA SER A 114 18.45 37.20 -5.41
C SER A 114 18.07 36.88 -3.96
N ALA A 115 19.07 36.86 -3.07
CA ALA A 115 18.85 36.77 -1.63
C ALA A 115 18.04 37.95 -1.08
N LYS A 116 18.19 39.14 -1.66
CA LYS A 116 17.38 40.32 -1.33
C LYS A 116 15.91 40.10 -1.67
N ALA A 117 15.63 39.58 -2.88
CA ALA A 117 14.27 39.25 -3.29
C ALA A 117 13.65 38.13 -2.42
N PHE A 118 14.45 37.17 -1.94
CA PHE A 118 14.00 36.18 -0.97
C PHE A 118 13.58 36.84 0.36
N MET A 119 14.37 37.78 0.88
CA MET A 119 14.06 38.50 2.12
C MET A 119 12.79 39.34 2.00
N GLU A 120 12.64 40.06 0.89
CA GLU A 120 11.52 40.99 0.65
C GLU A 120 10.21 40.29 0.25
N PHE A 121 10.23 39.00 -0.08
CA PHE A 121 9.01 38.26 -0.46
C PHE A 121 7.97 38.21 0.67
N ASP A 122 6.79 38.77 0.43
CA ASP A 122 5.69 38.90 1.40
C ASP A 122 4.31 38.39 0.91
N GLN A 123 4.22 37.87 -0.33
CA GLN A 123 2.93 37.53 -0.93
C GLN A 123 2.15 36.53 -0.04
N PRO A 124 0.88 36.79 0.29
CA PRO A 124 0.08 35.89 1.11
C PRO A 124 -0.06 34.49 0.49
N GLY A 125 -0.15 33.47 1.33
CA GLY A 125 -0.36 32.10 0.88
C GLY A 125 0.91 31.26 0.69
N PHE A 126 2.08 31.74 1.10
CA PHE A 126 3.38 31.11 0.84
C PHE A 126 4.16 30.81 2.12
N VAL A 127 5.06 29.83 2.03
CA VAL A 127 6.04 29.52 3.09
C VAL A 127 7.43 29.80 2.56
N LYS A 128 8.23 30.50 3.36
CA LYS A 128 9.66 30.74 3.18
C LYS A 128 10.40 29.74 4.07
N ALA A 129 11.25 28.93 3.48
CA ALA A 129 12.13 28.03 4.23
C ALA A 129 13.57 28.29 3.79
N ALA A 130 14.49 28.33 4.74
CA ALA A 130 15.90 28.42 4.47
C ALA A 130 16.68 27.54 5.44
N TRP A 131 17.79 26.98 4.99
CA TRP A 131 18.70 26.23 5.84
C TRP A 131 20.14 26.62 5.57
N ALA A 132 20.96 26.52 6.61
CA ALA A 132 22.38 26.79 6.56
C ALA A 132 23.18 25.59 7.04
N LEU A 133 24.23 25.28 6.29
CA LEU A 133 25.30 24.41 6.71
C LEU A 133 26.48 25.28 7.15
N ARG A 134 26.98 25.07 8.36
CA ARG A 134 28.11 25.83 8.91
C ARG A 134 29.19 24.90 9.40
N LEU A 135 30.44 25.22 9.09
CA LEU A 135 31.62 24.52 9.56
C LEU A 135 32.36 25.42 10.54
N VAL A 136 32.45 24.97 11.79
CA VAL A 136 33.17 25.67 12.84
C VAL A 136 34.41 24.86 13.18
N PRO A 137 35.63 25.37 12.91
CA PRO A 137 36.86 24.67 13.29
C PRO A 137 36.93 24.50 14.80
N LEU A 138 37.22 23.27 15.24
CA LEU A 138 37.48 22.89 16.63
C LEU A 138 38.99 22.64 16.87
N GLY A 139 39.78 22.49 15.80
CA GLY A 139 41.24 22.30 15.77
C GLY A 139 41.73 22.13 14.32
N GLU A 140 43.03 21.89 14.08
CA GLU A 140 43.59 21.76 12.72
C GLU A 140 42.98 20.59 11.91
N HIS A 141 42.56 19.53 12.61
CA HIS A 141 41.94 18.34 12.01
C HIS A 141 40.58 18.00 12.65
N ALA A 142 39.89 19.00 13.19
CA ALA A 142 38.58 18.80 13.82
C ALA A 142 37.62 19.93 13.48
N THR A 143 36.41 19.59 13.04
CA THR A 143 35.40 20.54 12.58
C THR A 143 34.02 20.16 13.08
N ARG A 144 33.28 21.12 13.64
CA ARG A 144 31.85 20.99 13.95
C ARG A 144 31.03 21.42 12.77
N VAL A 145 30.21 20.50 12.26
CA VAL A 145 29.22 20.78 11.23
C VAL A 145 27.87 21.03 11.90
N THR A 146 27.27 22.18 11.59
CA THR A 146 25.94 22.58 12.08
C THR A 146 25.00 22.73 10.90
N LEU A 147 23.88 22.01 10.91
CA LEU A 147 22.77 22.20 10.00
C LEU A 147 21.62 22.89 10.74
N GLU A 148 21.31 24.11 10.32
CA GLU A 148 20.20 24.88 10.87
C GLU A 148 19.11 25.05 9.82
N VAL A 149 17.86 24.77 10.16
CA VAL A 149 16.68 24.91 9.28
C VAL A 149 15.69 25.89 9.90
N ARG A 150 15.30 26.90 9.13
CA ARG A 150 14.29 27.88 9.47
C ARG A 150 13.13 27.85 8.49
N ALA A 151 11.90 28.00 8.99
CA ALA A 151 10.74 28.23 8.14
C ALA A 151 9.71 29.16 8.76
N ASP A 152 9.09 29.94 7.89
CA ASP A 152 7.99 30.83 8.23
C ASP A 152 6.97 30.94 7.09
N ALA A 153 5.74 31.34 7.40
CA ALA A 153 4.72 31.65 6.40
C ALA A 153 4.46 33.16 6.30
N THR A 154 4.12 33.63 5.09
CA THR A 154 3.82 35.05 4.83
C THR A 154 2.54 35.54 5.52
N ASP A 155 1.65 34.62 5.94
CA ASP A 155 0.44 34.97 6.69
C ASP A 155 0.04 33.92 7.76
N PRO A 156 -0.78 34.29 8.77
CA PRO A 156 -1.19 33.38 9.85
C PRO A 156 -2.05 32.19 9.41
N ALA A 157 -2.87 32.33 8.37
CA ALA A 157 -3.73 31.24 7.90
C ALA A 157 -2.90 30.15 7.20
N THR A 158 -1.92 30.57 6.43
CA THR A 158 -0.93 29.71 5.78
C THR A 158 -0.05 29.01 6.82
N TRP A 159 0.38 29.71 7.87
CA TRP A 159 1.10 29.08 8.97
C TRP A 159 0.30 27.95 9.63
N ARG A 160 -1.00 28.14 9.89
CA ARG A 160 -1.85 27.09 10.46
C ARG A 160 -1.93 25.85 9.55
N ARG A 161 -2.00 26.04 8.23
CA ARG A 161 -1.98 24.94 7.24
C ARG A 161 -0.61 24.25 7.22
N PHE A 162 0.47 25.03 7.19
CA PHE A 162 1.83 24.51 7.22
C PHE A 162 2.14 23.74 8.51
N ARG A 163 1.65 24.20 9.66
CA ARG A 163 1.78 23.49 10.94
C ARG A 163 1.07 22.13 10.95
N ARG A 164 -0.12 22.03 10.33
CA ARG A 164 -0.81 20.74 10.16
C ARG A 164 -0.03 19.81 9.25
N TYR A 165 0.53 20.35 8.16
CA TYR A 165 1.43 19.62 7.28
C TYR A 165 2.67 19.08 8.05
N LEU A 166 3.32 19.91 8.87
CA LEU A 166 4.49 19.51 9.67
C LEU A 166 4.16 18.44 10.73
N ARG A 167 2.93 18.36 11.24
CA ARG A 167 2.54 17.28 12.15
C ARG A 167 2.57 15.90 11.49
N VAL A 168 2.29 15.84 10.18
CA VAL A 168 2.25 14.59 9.41
C VAL A 168 3.63 14.23 8.89
N PHE A 169 4.39 15.21 8.38
CA PHE A 169 5.65 14.95 7.66
C PHE A 169 6.92 15.41 8.40
N GLY A 170 6.78 16.29 9.38
CA GLY A 170 7.89 16.83 10.18
C GLY A 170 8.67 15.76 10.97
N PRO A 171 8.03 14.76 11.61
CA PRO A 171 8.77 13.68 12.29
C PRO A 171 9.73 12.94 11.34
N GLY A 172 9.31 12.73 10.09
CA GLY A 172 10.12 12.11 9.06
C GLY A 172 11.31 12.97 8.62
N SER A 173 11.10 14.28 8.43
CA SER A 173 12.16 15.24 8.08
C SER A 173 13.22 15.36 9.19
N ARG A 174 12.80 15.38 10.46
CA ARG A 174 13.72 15.43 11.62
C ARG A 174 14.55 14.16 11.75
N LEU A 175 13.90 12.99 11.61
CA LEU A 175 14.58 11.70 11.66
C LEU A 175 15.61 11.54 10.53
N LEU A 176 15.30 12.07 9.34
CA LEU A 176 16.24 12.15 8.23
C LEU A 176 17.49 12.95 8.62
N ARG A 177 17.35 14.21 9.03
CA ARG A 177 18.51 15.07 9.33
C ARG A 177 19.36 14.49 10.45
N ARG A 178 18.75 13.97 11.52
CA ARG A 178 19.49 13.30 12.61
C ARG A 178 20.29 12.09 12.13
N ARG A 179 19.72 11.29 11.21
CA ARG A 179 20.45 10.14 10.63
C ARG A 179 21.55 10.56 9.68
N MET A 180 21.38 11.67 8.96
CA MET A 180 22.42 12.28 8.12
C MET A 180 23.60 12.71 8.98
N MET A 181 23.34 13.48 10.04
CA MET A 181 24.37 13.94 10.99
C MET A 181 25.05 12.75 11.67
N ALA A 182 24.30 11.74 12.12
CA ALA A 182 24.90 10.53 12.70
C ALA A 182 25.70 9.68 11.70
N GLY A 183 25.35 9.72 10.41
CA GLY A 183 26.10 9.04 9.35
C GLY A 183 27.46 9.71 9.11
N LEU A 184 27.46 11.04 9.03
CA LEU A 184 28.67 11.86 8.95
C LEU A 184 29.60 11.61 10.16
N GLY A 185 29.04 11.59 11.37
CA GLY A 185 29.80 11.31 12.59
C GLY A 185 30.37 9.89 12.63
N ARG A 186 29.68 8.88 12.08
CA ARG A 186 30.24 7.51 12.02
C ARG A 186 31.35 7.35 10.98
N ALA A 187 31.24 8.05 9.86
CA ALA A 187 32.20 7.92 8.76
C ALA A 187 33.47 8.75 8.99
N HIS A 188 33.33 9.90 9.64
CA HIS A 188 34.39 10.91 9.75
C HIS A 188 34.44 11.57 11.13
N GLY A 189 33.81 11.00 12.16
CA GLY A 189 33.90 11.49 13.53
C GLY A 189 35.27 11.20 14.16
N PRO A 190 35.58 11.85 15.30
CA PRO A 190 36.74 11.48 16.09
C PRO A 190 36.69 10.00 16.47
N ALA A 191 37.81 9.31 16.32
CA ALA A 191 37.95 7.96 16.85
C ALA A 191 37.81 8.02 18.37
N GLU A 192 36.64 7.70 18.91
CA GLU A 192 36.53 7.46 20.34
C GLU A 192 37.38 6.23 20.67
N GLU A 193 38.26 6.41 21.65
CA GLU A 193 38.93 5.34 22.38
C GLU A 193 37.94 4.21 22.64
N ALA A 194 38.29 3.01 22.18
CA ALA A 194 37.60 1.79 22.52
C ALA A 194 37.70 1.58 24.05
N GLY A 195 36.72 2.08 24.79
CA GLY A 195 36.63 1.89 26.23
C GLY A 195 35.61 2.83 26.84
N THR A 196 34.37 2.36 27.06
CA THR A 196 33.48 2.66 28.21
C THR A 196 32.04 2.10 28.03
N GLU A 197 31.67 1.50 26.89
CA GLU A 197 30.38 0.72 26.80
C GLU A 197 30.53 -0.80 27.00
N ALA A 198 31.75 -1.30 27.21
CA ALA A 198 32.00 -2.69 27.64
C ALA A 198 31.98 -2.87 29.17
N MET A 199 31.66 -1.82 29.95
CA MET A 199 31.79 -1.83 31.42
C MET A 199 30.47 -1.50 32.14
N VAL A 200 29.38 -2.19 31.76
CA VAL A 200 28.22 -2.45 32.65
C VAL A 200 27.70 -3.90 32.49
N GLY A 201 28.37 -4.74 31.68
CA GLY A 201 27.89 -6.10 31.37
C GLY A 201 28.66 -7.24 32.04
N ALA A 202 29.68 -6.97 32.83
CA ALA A 202 30.59 -8.00 33.32
C ALA A 202 31.13 -7.72 34.73
N GLU A 203 30.24 -7.59 35.71
CA GLU A 203 30.53 -8.02 37.09
C GLU A 203 29.27 -8.68 37.65
N LEU A 204 29.46 -9.81 38.35
CA LEU A 204 28.49 -10.78 38.90
C LEU A 204 28.33 -12.12 38.13
N GLY A 205 29.46 -12.80 37.90
CA GLY A 205 29.68 -14.15 38.44
C GLY A 205 30.93 -14.05 39.32
N THR A 206 31.17 -14.78 40.41
CA THR A 206 30.72 -16.07 40.94
C THR A 206 31.25 -16.06 42.39
N ASP A 207 30.59 -16.60 43.40
CA ASP A 207 30.95 -17.90 44.00
C ASP A 207 30.19 -18.03 45.33
N ALA A 208 29.65 -19.22 45.59
CA ALA A 208 29.97 -20.03 46.77
C ALA A 208 29.01 -21.22 46.87
N GLU A 209 29.61 -22.41 46.82
CA GLU A 209 29.06 -23.72 47.08
C GLU A 209 28.46 -23.87 48.48
N LEU A 210 27.68 -24.95 48.63
CA LEU A 210 27.53 -25.86 49.79
C LEU A 210 26.09 -25.98 50.31
N GLY A 211 25.63 -27.23 50.43
CA GLY A 211 24.51 -27.58 51.30
C GLY A 211 23.59 -28.66 50.74
N THR A 212 24.07 -29.91 50.79
CA THR A 212 23.26 -31.13 50.68
C THR A 212 22.24 -31.27 51.81
N ASP A 213 21.16 -31.97 51.45
CA ASP A 213 20.39 -32.94 52.25
C ASP A 213 19.35 -32.54 53.31
N GLU A 214 18.23 -33.28 53.17
CA GLU A 214 17.30 -33.82 54.16
C GLU A 214 16.43 -32.91 55.05
N LEU A 215 15.12 -33.22 54.99
CA LEU A 215 14.11 -33.37 56.07
C LEU A 215 12.71 -33.11 55.44
N ARG A 216 11.95 -34.11 55.01
CA ARG A 216 11.17 -35.12 55.76
C ARG A 216 9.93 -34.56 56.46
N ASP A 217 8.77 -35.07 56.02
CA ASP A 217 7.45 -35.26 56.66
C ASP A 217 6.85 -34.13 57.51
N GLU A 218 5.60 -33.73 57.21
CA GLU A 218 4.41 -34.21 57.95
C GLU A 218 3.08 -33.60 57.45
N ALA A 219 2.08 -34.50 57.35
CA ALA A 219 0.61 -34.42 57.51
C ALA A 219 -0.10 -33.04 57.61
N GLY A 220 -1.34 -32.83 57.15
CA GLY A 220 -2.46 -33.67 56.71
C GLY A 220 -3.59 -32.71 56.25
N GLY A 221 -4.49 -33.06 55.33
CA GLY A 221 -5.66 -33.90 55.57
C GLY A 221 -6.94 -33.06 55.66
N ARG A 222 -7.94 -33.40 54.80
CA ARG A 222 -9.39 -33.06 54.76
C ARG A 222 -9.80 -32.37 53.46
N THR A 223 -10.87 -32.69 52.74
CA THR A 223 -11.85 -33.80 52.61
C THR A 223 -12.70 -33.37 51.39
N ALA A 224 -13.12 -34.32 50.55
CA ALA A 224 -14.06 -34.06 49.46
C ALA A 224 -15.51 -34.18 49.96
N GLU A 225 -16.39 -33.25 49.58
CA GLU A 225 -17.84 -33.45 49.46
C GLU A 225 -18.48 -32.28 48.70
N GLY A 226 -19.42 -32.57 47.77
CA GLY A 226 -20.26 -31.54 47.13
C GLY A 226 -20.17 -31.43 45.60
N ARG A 227 -20.31 -32.54 44.86
CA ARG A 227 -20.61 -32.53 43.42
C ARG A 227 -21.86 -33.34 43.14
N THR A 228 -23.04 -32.74 43.28
CA THR A 228 -24.29 -33.19 42.62
C THR A 228 -25.40 -32.14 42.84
N ALA A 229 -25.46 -31.13 41.97
CA ALA A 229 -26.68 -30.32 41.78
C ALA A 229 -26.63 -29.49 40.49
N GLU A 230 -25.43 -29.07 40.04
CA GLU A 230 -25.31 -28.18 38.87
C GLU A 230 -25.23 -28.92 37.52
N ASP A 231 -24.85 -30.19 37.50
CA ASP A 231 -24.65 -30.95 36.26
C ASP A 231 -25.94 -31.53 35.64
N ARG A 232 -27.05 -31.51 36.38
CA ARG A 232 -28.34 -32.05 35.90
C ARG A 232 -29.18 -30.97 35.19
N THR A 233 -29.12 -29.73 35.65
CA THR A 233 -29.79 -28.57 35.03
C THR A 233 -29.10 -28.11 33.73
N ALA A 234 -27.81 -28.40 33.56
CA ALA A 234 -27.07 -28.08 32.34
C ALA A 234 -27.38 -29.02 31.16
N ARG A 235 -27.91 -30.23 31.42
CA ARG A 235 -28.25 -31.21 30.38
C ARG A 235 -29.69 -31.07 29.88
N GLU A 236 -30.64 -30.68 30.72
CA GLU A 236 -32.04 -30.47 30.29
C GLU A 236 -32.25 -29.16 29.51
N LEU A 237 -31.36 -28.16 29.69
CA LEU A 237 -31.36 -26.93 28.88
C LEU A 237 -30.66 -27.09 27.52
N ALA A 238 -29.98 -28.22 27.27
CA ALA A 238 -29.24 -28.48 26.03
C ALA A 238 -30.09 -29.17 24.95
N GLU A 239 -31.23 -29.77 25.28
CA GLU A 239 -32.06 -30.53 24.32
C GLU A 239 -33.28 -29.77 23.76
N ALA A 240 -33.58 -28.55 24.24
CA ALA A 240 -34.77 -27.78 23.80
C ALA A 240 -34.48 -26.50 22.98
N GLY A 241 -33.26 -26.33 22.42
CA GLY A 241 -32.79 -25.05 21.89
C GLY A 241 -32.14 -25.07 20.50
N GLY A 242 -32.55 -25.98 19.62
CA GLY A 242 -32.04 -26.06 18.25
C GLY A 242 -32.69 -25.03 17.32
N GLY A 243 -32.00 -23.92 17.06
CA GLY A 243 -32.38 -22.96 16.01
C GLY A 243 -32.69 -21.56 16.51
N ARG A 244 -31.69 -20.83 17.02
CA ARG A 244 -31.82 -19.38 17.28
C ARG A 244 -30.52 -18.60 17.56
N ARG A 245 -29.33 -19.20 17.37
CA ARG A 245 -28.05 -18.57 17.81
C ARG A 245 -27.10 -18.09 16.69
N GLY A 246 -27.51 -18.09 15.43
CA GLY A 246 -26.66 -17.65 14.30
C GLY A 246 -26.66 -16.14 14.04
N LEU A 247 -27.76 -15.42 14.32
CA LEU A 247 -27.93 -14.02 13.86
C LEU A 247 -27.48 -12.95 14.87
N SER A 248 -27.36 -13.28 16.16
CA SER A 248 -26.90 -12.33 17.19
C SER A 248 -25.37 -12.12 17.18
N ALA A 249 -24.60 -13.04 16.59
CA ALA A 249 -23.14 -12.94 16.50
C ALA A 249 -22.67 -11.88 15.48
N ALA A 250 -23.42 -11.68 14.38
CA ALA A 250 -23.06 -10.74 13.32
C ALA A 250 -23.27 -9.26 13.71
N VAL A 251 -24.22 -8.98 14.61
CA VAL A 251 -24.55 -7.62 15.06
C VAL A 251 -23.85 -7.24 16.37
N GLY A 252 -23.52 -8.21 17.23
CA GLY A 252 -22.81 -7.97 18.50
C GLY A 252 -21.32 -7.61 18.35
N ALA A 253 -20.66 -8.02 17.27
CA ALA A 253 -19.22 -7.80 17.08
C ALA A 253 -18.85 -6.34 16.69
N ALA A 254 -19.80 -5.56 16.16
CA ALA A 254 -19.55 -4.21 15.68
C ALA A 254 -19.44 -3.16 16.81
N SER A 255 -20.04 -3.42 17.98
CA SER A 255 -20.06 -2.46 19.10
C SER A 255 -18.88 -2.60 20.06
N ALA A 256 -18.14 -3.73 20.04
CA ALA A 256 -17.04 -3.99 20.97
C ALA A 256 -15.63 -3.81 20.38
N ALA A 257 -15.49 -3.63 19.06
CA ALA A 257 -14.18 -3.66 18.38
C ALA A 257 -13.39 -2.33 18.38
N ALA A 258 -13.95 -1.24 18.92
CA ALA A 258 -13.29 0.08 18.89
C ALA A 258 -12.18 0.25 19.95
N GLY A 259 -12.13 -0.58 21.00
CA GLY A 259 -11.24 -0.36 22.15
C GLY A 259 -9.96 -1.21 22.21
N THR A 260 -9.93 -2.40 21.61
CA THR A 260 -8.87 -3.42 21.91
C THR A 260 -8.18 -4.02 20.68
N ALA A 261 -8.47 -3.54 19.46
CA ALA A 261 -7.90 -4.13 18.23
C ALA A 261 -6.50 -3.63 17.85
N ALA A 262 -6.06 -2.46 18.34
CA ALA A 262 -4.76 -1.88 17.95
C ALA A 262 -3.55 -2.65 18.55
N GLY A 263 -3.67 -3.15 19.78
CA GLY A 263 -2.59 -3.89 20.45
C GLY A 263 -2.45 -5.35 20.02
N GLY A 264 -3.58 -6.00 19.69
CA GLY A 264 -3.61 -7.39 19.22
C GLY A 264 -3.07 -7.57 17.80
N LEU A 265 -3.29 -6.58 16.93
CA LEU A 265 -2.83 -6.60 15.54
C LEU A 265 -1.29 -6.55 15.43
N ALA A 266 -0.62 -5.78 16.28
CA ALA A 266 0.84 -5.73 16.33
C ALA A 266 1.46 -7.06 16.81
N ARG A 267 0.81 -7.78 17.73
CA ARG A 267 1.26 -9.08 18.26
C ARG A 267 0.91 -10.28 17.36
N ARG A 268 -0.19 -10.23 16.60
CA ARG A 268 -0.55 -11.28 15.61
C ARG A 268 0.23 -11.15 14.31
N LEU A 269 0.50 -9.93 13.83
CA LEU A 269 1.32 -9.72 12.63
C LEU A 269 2.80 -10.07 12.84
N THR A 270 3.29 -10.07 14.09
CA THR A 270 4.66 -10.49 14.43
C THR A 270 4.80 -12.00 14.65
N ARG A 271 3.72 -12.73 14.97
CA ARG A 271 3.77 -14.19 15.23
C ARG A 271 3.49 -15.08 14.02
N GLN A 272 2.98 -14.55 12.90
CA GLN A 272 2.63 -15.37 11.72
C GLN A 272 3.73 -15.45 10.65
N HIS A 273 5.00 -15.18 11.01
CA HIS A 273 6.17 -15.31 10.14
C HIS A 273 7.18 -16.27 10.76
N GLN A 274 6.80 -17.53 10.97
CA GLN A 274 7.73 -18.58 11.37
C GLN A 274 7.42 -19.90 10.65
N HIS A 275 7.75 -19.96 9.37
CA HIS A 275 8.55 -21.08 8.88
C HIS A 275 9.85 -20.48 8.36
N PRO A 276 10.98 -20.67 9.06
CA PRO A 276 12.26 -20.20 8.56
C PRO A 276 12.55 -20.93 7.25
N ALA A 277 12.72 -20.17 6.16
CA ALA A 277 13.22 -20.69 4.91
C ALA A 277 14.54 -21.44 5.20
N LYS A 278 14.64 -22.69 4.69
CA LYS A 278 15.85 -23.53 4.78
C LYS A 278 17.11 -22.71 4.40
N PRO A 279 18.29 -23.02 5.00
CA PRO A 279 19.51 -22.25 4.78
C PRO A 279 19.84 -22.09 3.28
N ARG A 280 19.96 -20.84 2.82
CA ARG A 280 20.27 -20.45 1.43
C ARG A 280 21.72 -20.80 1.12
N ARG A 281 21.97 -21.72 0.19
CA ARG A 281 23.22 -21.71 -0.58
C ARG A 281 23.30 -20.37 -1.32
N ALA A 282 24.44 -19.68 -1.29
CA ALA A 282 24.63 -18.50 -2.13
C ALA A 282 24.49 -18.92 -3.61
N PRO A 283 23.73 -18.18 -4.44
CA PRO A 283 23.60 -18.51 -5.85
C PRO A 283 24.99 -18.55 -6.50
N ASP A 284 25.22 -19.52 -7.36
CA ASP A 284 26.49 -19.65 -8.08
C ASP A 284 26.62 -18.50 -9.08
N ALA A 285 27.39 -17.47 -8.71
CA ALA A 285 27.59 -16.29 -9.53
C ALA A 285 28.37 -16.57 -10.81
N ALA A 286 29.12 -17.68 -10.87
CA ALA A 286 29.93 -18.07 -12.03
C ALA A 286 29.14 -18.88 -13.06
N ARG A 287 27.99 -19.45 -12.68
CA ARG A 287 27.13 -20.21 -13.61
C ARG A 287 26.55 -19.28 -14.69
N ALA A 288 26.75 -19.61 -15.96
CA ALA A 288 26.12 -18.94 -17.08
C ALA A 288 24.59 -19.19 -17.09
N LEU A 289 23.80 -18.14 -17.32
CA LEU A 289 22.35 -18.22 -17.50
C LEU A 289 21.95 -17.63 -18.87
N PRO A 290 20.83 -18.08 -19.46
CA PRO A 290 20.30 -17.49 -20.69
C PRO A 290 20.12 -15.96 -20.58
N GLY A 291 20.60 -15.23 -21.57
CA GLY A 291 20.59 -13.76 -21.59
C GLY A 291 21.85 -13.10 -21.03
N ASP A 292 22.80 -13.87 -20.49
CA ASP A 292 24.10 -13.36 -20.08
C ASP A 292 24.94 -12.91 -21.29
N GLU A 293 24.80 -13.61 -22.42
CA GLU A 293 25.45 -13.36 -23.71
C GLU A 293 25.03 -12.04 -24.37
N LEU A 294 23.87 -11.49 -23.97
CA LEU A 294 23.33 -10.24 -24.53
C LEU A 294 24.04 -8.99 -23.99
N ILE A 295 24.69 -9.10 -22.82
CA ILE A 295 25.55 -8.06 -22.23
C ILE A 295 26.83 -8.75 -21.71
N PRO A 296 27.76 -9.09 -22.60
CA PRO A 296 29.00 -9.77 -22.21
C PRO A 296 29.89 -8.86 -21.36
N ASP A 297 29.80 -7.54 -21.56
CA ASP A 297 30.57 -6.50 -20.89
C ASP A 297 29.83 -5.85 -19.70
N ALA A 298 29.04 -6.64 -18.96
CA ALA A 298 28.26 -6.12 -17.84
C ALA A 298 29.16 -5.60 -16.69
N ASP A 299 28.97 -4.35 -16.29
CA ASP A 299 29.66 -3.72 -15.14
C ASP A 299 29.23 -4.30 -13.78
N GLY A 300 28.06 -4.95 -13.73
CA GLY A 300 27.56 -5.56 -12.52
C GLY A 300 26.44 -6.55 -12.77
N GLN A 301 26.37 -7.54 -11.89
CA GLN A 301 25.31 -8.54 -11.87
C GLN A 301 24.74 -8.75 -10.48
N LEU A 302 23.45 -9.06 -10.41
CA LEU A 302 22.78 -9.49 -9.20
C LEU A 302 21.96 -10.75 -9.49
N THR A 303 22.23 -11.83 -8.76
CA THR A 303 21.45 -13.08 -8.85
C THR A 303 20.71 -13.31 -7.54
N GLN A 304 19.44 -13.67 -7.64
CA GLN A 304 18.65 -14.14 -6.51
C GLN A 304 17.87 -15.38 -6.89
N GLU A 305 17.72 -16.27 -5.93
CA GLU A 305 16.97 -17.51 -6.09
C GLU A 305 15.86 -17.59 -5.03
N VAL A 306 14.74 -18.19 -5.42
CA VAL A 306 13.68 -18.63 -4.53
C VAL A 306 13.22 -20.02 -4.94
N THR A 307 12.98 -20.89 -3.97
CA THR A 307 12.30 -22.16 -4.19
C THR A 307 10.80 -21.94 -4.00
N ILE A 308 10.02 -22.47 -4.94
CA ILE A 308 8.58 -22.33 -5.00
C ILE A 308 8.00 -23.74 -5.01
N ASP A 309 7.08 -24.01 -4.08
CA ASP A 309 6.34 -25.29 -3.99
C ASP A 309 5.22 -25.32 -5.05
N ALA A 310 5.62 -25.15 -6.32
CA ALA A 310 4.77 -25.27 -7.49
C ALA A 310 5.57 -25.68 -8.73
N ARG A 311 4.89 -26.32 -9.68
CA ARG A 311 5.45 -26.67 -11.01
C ARG A 311 5.80 -25.44 -11.85
N PRO A 312 6.75 -25.53 -12.80
CA PRO A 312 7.07 -24.42 -13.70
C PRO A 312 5.84 -23.93 -14.49
N THR A 313 4.95 -24.85 -14.88
CA THR A 313 3.69 -24.55 -15.58
C THR A 313 2.68 -23.78 -14.72
N THR A 314 2.73 -23.91 -13.39
CA THR A 314 1.92 -23.11 -12.45
C THR A 314 2.51 -21.72 -12.23
N ILE A 315 3.85 -21.60 -12.27
CA ILE A 315 4.56 -20.34 -12.05
C ILE A 315 4.55 -19.46 -13.31
N TRP A 316 4.69 -20.07 -14.48
CA TRP A 316 4.85 -19.40 -15.76
C TRP A 316 3.78 -18.34 -16.08
N PRO A 317 2.47 -18.60 -15.91
CA PRO A 317 1.43 -17.61 -16.17
C PRO A 317 1.59 -16.31 -15.36
N TRP A 318 2.15 -16.39 -14.15
CA TRP A 318 2.43 -15.20 -13.33
C TRP A 318 3.54 -14.33 -13.94
N LEU A 319 4.58 -14.95 -14.52
CA LEU A 319 5.65 -14.22 -15.22
C LEU A 319 5.13 -13.57 -16.50
N MET A 320 4.30 -14.28 -17.27
CA MET A 320 3.74 -13.81 -18.54
C MET A 320 2.92 -12.52 -18.40
N GLN A 321 2.18 -12.37 -17.31
CA GLN A 321 1.29 -11.23 -17.10
C GLN A 321 1.95 -10.02 -16.40
N MET A 322 3.25 -10.09 -16.08
CA MET A 322 3.97 -8.98 -15.45
C MET A 322 3.85 -7.69 -16.27
N GLY A 323 3.79 -6.55 -15.58
CA GLY A 323 3.83 -5.23 -16.20
C GLY A 323 2.95 -4.19 -15.52
N THR A 324 3.36 -2.92 -15.56
CA THR A 324 2.56 -1.80 -15.10
C THR A 324 1.36 -1.61 -16.02
N GLY A 325 0.14 -1.57 -15.45
CA GLY A 325 -1.09 -1.58 -16.26
C GLY A 325 -1.50 -2.96 -16.78
N ARG A 326 -0.66 -4.00 -16.56
CA ARG A 326 -1.02 -5.42 -16.66
C ARG A 326 -1.31 -5.97 -15.26
N ALA A 327 -0.69 -7.07 -14.85
CA ALA A 327 -0.84 -7.63 -13.51
C ALA A 327 0.08 -7.03 -12.43
N GLY A 328 0.92 -6.04 -12.77
CA GLY A 328 1.97 -5.52 -11.92
C GLY A 328 3.22 -6.42 -11.87
N PHE A 329 4.28 -5.94 -11.24
CA PHE A 329 5.54 -6.69 -11.08
C PHE A 329 5.62 -7.46 -9.76
N TYR A 330 4.51 -7.56 -9.00
CA TYR A 330 4.44 -8.25 -7.69
C TYR A 330 5.40 -7.72 -6.62
N SER A 331 6.05 -6.58 -6.87
CA SER A 331 6.96 -5.93 -5.92
C SER A 331 6.20 -4.89 -5.08
N LEU A 332 6.90 -3.83 -4.68
CA LEU A 332 6.33 -2.70 -3.95
C LEU A 332 5.44 -1.87 -4.88
N ASP A 333 4.15 -2.21 -4.93
CA ASP A 333 3.13 -1.59 -5.79
C ASP A 333 3.08 -0.05 -5.71
N LEU A 334 3.33 0.51 -4.52
CA LEU A 334 3.38 1.96 -4.31
C LEU A 334 4.52 2.64 -5.09
N LEU A 335 5.60 1.93 -5.35
CA LEU A 335 6.81 2.44 -5.99
C LEU A 335 6.96 1.99 -7.44
N GLY A 336 6.47 0.78 -7.79
CA GLY A 336 6.71 0.16 -9.10
C GLY A 336 5.48 -0.14 -9.95
N ASN A 337 4.26 0.06 -9.43
CA ASN A 337 3.02 -0.25 -10.18
C ASN A 337 2.02 0.92 -10.18
N ALA A 338 2.52 2.16 -10.20
CA ALA A 338 1.68 3.37 -10.16
C ALA A 338 0.73 3.44 -8.94
N GLY A 339 1.08 2.76 -7.84
CA GLY A 339 0.20 2.58 -6.69
C GLY A 339 -0.93 1.57 -6.89
N ARG A 340 -1.14 1.03 -8.09
CA ARG A 340 -2.14 -0.02 -8.37
C ARG A 340 -1.72 -1.33 -7.70
N ARG A 341 -2.70 -2.04 -7.13
CA ARG A 341 -2.47 -3.35 -6.52
C ARG A 341 -2.05 -4.32 -7.63
N SER A 342 -0.95 -5.05 -7.44
CA SER A 342 -0.59 -6.15 -8.34
C SER A 342 -1.67 -7.22 -8.28
N ALA A 343 -1.99 -7.79 -9.44
CA ALA A 343 -3.05 -8.79 -9.57
C ALA A 343 -2.81 -9.95 -8.62
N ARG A 344 -3.91 -10.51 -8.17
CA ARG A 344 -3.95 -11.66 -7.27
C ARG A 344 -4.53 -12.88 -7.98
N GLU A 345 -5.03 -12.73 -9.21
CA GLU A 345 -5.50 -13.79 -10.09
C GLU A 345 -4.74 -13.78 -11.42
N LEU A 346 -4.90 -14.87 -12.18
CA LEU A 346 -4.36 -14.95 -13.53
C LEU A 346 -5.34 -14.31 -14.51
N HIS A 347 -4.83 -13.43 -15.35
CA HIS A 347 -5.59 -12.71 -16.36
C HIS A 347 -5.38 -13.36 -17.72
N PRO A 348 -6.39 -14.00 -18.33
CA PRO A 348 -6.28 -14.64 -19.64
C PRO A 348 -5.78 -13.68 -20.73
N GLU A 349 -6.17 -12.42 -20.67
CA GLU A 349 -5.79 -11.37 -21.61
C GLU A 349 -4.29 -11.02 -21.61
N PHE A 350 -3.54 -11.46 -20.60
CA PHE A 350 -2.11 -11.18 -20.47
C PHE A 350 -1.22 -12.40 -20.76
N GLN A 351 -1.77 -13.51 -21.26
CA GLN A 351 -1.02 -14.76 -21.46
C GLN A 351 -0.34 -14.88 -22.84
N ASP A 352 -0.69 -14.06 -23.82
CA ASP A 352 -0.09 -14.06 -25.17
C ASP A 352 1.04 -13.03 -25.28
N LEU A 353 2.18 -13.31 -24.62
CA LEU A 353 3.39 -12.49 -24.70
C LEU A 353 4.41 -13.16 -25.64
N ARG A 354 5.04 -12.37 -26.53
CA ARG A 354 5.97 -12.83 -27.57
C ARG A 354 7.30 -12.11 -27.49
N VAL A 355 8.34 -12.71 -28.07
CA VAL A 355 9.63 -12.05 -28.27
C VAL A 355 9.43 -10.79 -29.12
N GLY A 356 10.02 -9.68 -28.69
CA GLY A 356 9.85 -8.36 -29.29
C GLY A 356 8.73 -7.51 -28.67
N ASP A 357 7.85 -8.10 -27.85
CA ASP A 357 6.84 -7.31 -27.13
C ASP A 357 7.47 -6.46 -26.03
N LEU A 358 6.82 -5.33 -25.71
CA LEU A 358 7.22 -4.46 -24.60
C LEU A 358 6.34 -4.74 -23.37
N ILE A 359 6.95 -5.13 -22.26
CA ILE A 359 6.31 -5.15 -20.94
C ILE A 359 6.38 -3.76 -20.32
N PRO A 360 5.27 -3.03 -20.14
CA PRO A 360 5.33 -1.68 -19.60
C PRO A 360 5.86 -1.65 -18.16
N ALA A 361 6.71 -0.68 -17.85
CA ALA A 361 7.20 -0.36 -16.51
C ALA A 361 6.70 1.00 -16.01
N THR A 362 6.01 1.75 -16.87
CA THR A 362 5.41 3.05 -16.54
C THR A 362 3.90 3.07 -16.88
N PRO A 363 3.11 3.93 -16.20
CA PRO A 363 1.64 3.93 -16.34
C PRO A 363 1.15 4.40 -17.72
N ASP A 364 1.95 5.20 -18.40
CA ASP A 364 1.72 5.74 -19.75
C ASP A 364 2.12 4.74 -20.85
N GLY A 365 2.73 3.60 -20.50
CA GLY A 365 3.13 2.56 -21.45
C GLY A 365 4.33 2.92 -22.32
N GLY A 366 4.90 4.11 -22.15
CA GLY A 366 5.99 4.64 -22.99
C GLY A 366 7.38 4.13 -22.63
N ALA A 367 7.54 3.42 -21.52
CA ALA A 367 8.78 2.77 -21.13
C ALA A 367 8.49 1.44 -20.40
N GLY A 368 9.39 0.47 -20.54
CA GLY A 368 9.20 -0.92 -20.17
C GLY A 368 10.43 -1.78 -20.37
N PHE A 369 10.21 -3.08 -20.51
CA PHE A 369 11.24 -4.05 -20.86
C PHE A 369 10.83 -4.84 -22.10
N ASP A 370 11.72 -4.89 -23.08
CA ASP A 370 11.57 -5.70 -24.26
C ASP A 370 11.69 -7.18 -23.88
N VAL A 371 10.83 -8.02 -24.42
CA VAL A 371 10.94 -9.48 -24.29
C VAL A 371 11.99 -9.97 -25.27
N LEU A 372 13.15 -10.36 -24.75
CA LEU A 372 14.32 -10.74 -25.56
C LEU A 372 14.36 -12.24 -25.83
N VAL A 373 14.04 -13.05 -24.82
CA VAL A 373 14.02 -14.51 -24.93
C VAL A 373 12.81 -15.04 -24.20
N LEU A 374 12.11 -15.99 -24.83
CA LEU A 374 10.94 -16.64 -24.26
C LEU A 374 10.95 -18.13 -24.60
N HIS A 375 11.23 -18.96 -23.59
CA HIS A 375 11.05 -20.41 -23.63
C HIS A 375 9.98 -20.79 -22.62
N PRO A 376 8.79 -21.23 -23.07
CA PRO A 376 7.64 -21.50 -22.20
C PRO A 376 7.99 -22.40 -21.01
N ALA A 377 7.51 -22.01 -19.84
CA ALA A 377 7.75 -22.69 -18.56
C ALA A 377 9.22 -22.94 -18.21
N ARG A 378 10.16 -22.20 -18.80
CA ARG A 378 11.61 -22.37 -18.56
C ARG A 378 12.36 -21.06 -18.43
N VAL A 379 12.27 -20.16 -19.40
CA VAL A 379 13.12 -18.97 -19.47
C VAL A 379 12.33 -17.77 -19.99
N LEU A 380 12.38 -16.68 -19.24
CA LEU A 380 11.95 -15.36 -19.70
C LEU A 380 13.11 -14.37 -19.50
N VAL A 381 13.64 -13.81 -20.59
CA VAL A 381 14.65 -12.75 -20.53
C VAL A 381 14.02 -11.46 -21.01
N LEU A 382 14.05 -10.46 -20.14
CA LEU A 382 13.64 -9.11 -20.43
C LEU A 382 14.87 -8.21 -20.58
N GLY A 383 14.76 -7.09 -21.29
CA GLY A 383 15.82 -6.10 -21.28
C GLY A 383 15.37 -4.70 -21.65
N GLY A 384 16.25 -3.75 -21.40
CA GLY A 384 16.02 -2.36 -21.78
C GLY A 384 17.34 -1.65 -22.05
N LEU A 385 17.31 -0.78 -23.06
CA LEU A 385 18.36 0.18 -23.33
C LEU A 385 17.78 1.58 -23.17
N VAL A 386 18.42 2.43 -22.37
CA VAL A 386 17.96 3.80 -22.14
C VAL A 386 19.08 4.77 -22.43
N ASP A 387 18.79 5.73 -23.30
CA ASP A 387 19.61 6.92 -23.45
C ASP A 387 19.39 7.83 -22.24
N ARG A 388 20.45 8.04 -21.47
CA ARG A 388 20.43 8.89 -20.26
C ARG A 388 20.39 10.37 -20.60
N LEU A 389 20.79 10.78 -21.80
CA LEU A 389 20.77 12.18 -22.19
C LEU A 389 19.34 12.63 -22.51
N SER A 390 18.66 11.93 -23.42
CA SER A 390 17.27 12.21 -23.77
C SER A 390 16.25 11.61 -22.79
N ASN A 391 16.70 10.72 -21.90
CA ASN A 391 15.87 9.93 -20.99
C ASN A 391 14.75 9.19 -21.74
N THR A 392 15.12 8.60 -22.87
CA THR A 392 14.24 7.81 -23.74
C THR A 392 14.68 6.35 -23.75
N GLN A 393 13.70 5.45 -23.81
CA GLN A 393 13.96 4.05 -24.05
C GLN A 393 14.17 3.83 -25.54
N LEU A 394 15.25 3.12 -25.86
CA LEU A 394 15.58 2.67 -27.19
C LEU A 394 15.30 1.17 -27.30
N PRO A 395 15.06 0.63 -28.51
CA PRO A 395 15.04 -0.81 -28.72
C PRO A 395 16.32 -1.44 -28.18
N PHE A 396 16.22 -2.57 -27.48
CA PHE A 396 17.38 -3.18 -26.83
C PHE A 396 18.58 -3.43 -27.77
N ALA A 397 18.32 -3.76 -29.04
CA ALA A 397 19.34 -4.03 -30.06
C ALA A 397 19.91 -2.76 -30.73
N ALA A 398 19.45 -1.57 -30.37
CA ALA A 398 19.95 -0.33 -30.94
C ALA A 398 21.40 -0.05 -30.50
N THR A 399 22.12 0.73 -31.30
CA THR A 399 23.47 1.17 -30.98
C THR A 399 23.47 1.93 -29.65
N ARG A 400 24.38 1.56 -28.74
CA ARG A 400 24.50 2.18 -27.42
C ARG A 400 24.90 3.67 -27.57
N PRO A 401 24.12 4.61 -27.02
CA PRO A 401 24.48 6.03 -27.02
C PRO A 401 25.62 6.30 -26.03
N GLU A 402 26.27 7.48 -26.10
CA GLU A 402 27.41 7.80 -25.23
C GLU A 402 27.09 7.70 -23.73
N ARG A 403 25.88 8.11 -23.33
CA ARG A 403 25.38 8.02 -21.97
C ARG A 403 24.22 7.06 -21.96
N PHE A 404 24.49 5.81 -21.60
CA PHE A 404 23.46 4.79 -21.54
C PHE A 404 23.47 4.06 -20.20
N TRP A 405 22.33 3.44 -19.90
CA TRP A 405 22.35 2.19 -19.15
C TRP A 405 21.58 1.14 -19.96
N GLN A 406 22.10 -0.07 -19.96
CA GLN A 406 21.49 -1.23 -20.57
C GLN A 406 21.38 -2.32 -19.52
N ALA A 407 20.25 -3.03 -19.48
CA ALA A 407 20.08 -4.12 -18.54
C ALA A 407 19.37 -5.32 -19.17
N THR A 408 19.76 -6.52 -18.75
CA THR A 408 18.98 -7.74 -18.95
C THR A 408 18.49 -8.28 -17.61
N TRP A 409 17.28 -8.81 -17.62
CA TRP A 409 16.62 -9.38 -16.46
C TRP A 409 16.06 -10.76 -16.83
N ALA A 410 16.80 -11.80 -16.45
CA ALA A 410 16.47 -13.19 -16.75
C ALA A 410 15.74 -13.84 -15.58
N PHE A 411 14.66 -14.57 -15.88
CA PHE A 411 13.93 -15.46 -14.99
C PHE A 411 14.03 -16.89 -15.52
N VAL A 412 14.70 -17.75 -14.77
CA VAL A 412 14.94 -19.15 -15.15
C VAL A 412 14.25 -20.07 -14.14
N LEU A 413 13.38 -20.94 -14.65
CA LEU A 413 12.65 -21.94 -13.88
C LEU A 413 13.34 -23.30 -14.03
N GLU A 414 13.80 -23.84 -12.92
CA GLU A 414 14.48 -25.14 -12.84
C GLU A 414 13.66 -26.08 -11.96
N PRO A 415 13.00 -27.11 -12.52
CA PRO A 415 12.33 -28.10 -11.70
C PRO A 415 13.36 -28.81 -10.81
N LEU A 416 13.11 -28.84 -9.51
CA LEU A 416 13.91 -29.60 -8.54
C LEU A 416 13.33 -31.01 -8.34
N ASP A 417 12.00 -31.11 -8.43
CA ASP A 417 11.21 -32.33 -8.43
C ASP A 417 9.86 -32.06 -9.16
N ASP A 418 8.90 -32.98 -9.04
CA ASP A 418 7.62 -32.92 -9.75
C ASP A 418 6.71 -31.76 -9.32
N ASP A 419 6.89 -31.22 -8.11
CA ASP A 419 6.03 -30.16 -7.55
C ASP A 419 6.80 -28.93 -7.07
N THR A 420 8.13 -28.94 -7.12
CA THR A 420 8.99 -27.89 -6.61
C THR A 420 9.88 -27.32 -7.70
N THR A 421 9.92 -25.99 -7.81
CA THR A 421 10.72 -25.27 -8.81
C THR A 421 11.65 -24.27 -8.15
N ARG A 422 12.90 -24.20 -8.59
CA ARG A 422 13.80 -23.09 -8.31
C ARG A 422 13.60 -22.02 -9.37
N LEU A 423 13.22 -20.81 -8.93
CA LEU A 423 13.21 -19.63 -9.77
C LEU A 423 14.47 -18.80 -9.50
N THR A 424 15.31 -18.66 -10.52
CA THR A 424 16.50 -17.82 -10.51
C THR A 424 16.20 -16.53 -11.28
N ALA A 425 16.34 -15.38 -10.61
CA ALA A 425 16.26 -14.06 -11.24
C ALA A 425 17.64 -13.40 -11.26
N ARG A 426 18.13 -13.07 -12.46
CA ARG A 426 19.42 -12.43 -12.67
C ARG A 426 19.26 -11.10 -13.39
N LEU A 427 19.74 -10.03 -12.78
CA LEU A 427 19.91 -8.72 -13.40
C LEU A 427 21.38 -8.56 -13.81
N ARG A 428 21.64 -8.20 -15.06
CA ARG A 428 22.94 -7.70 -15.54
C ARG A 428 22.78 -6.28 -16.04
N MET A 429 23.76 -5.42 -15.76
CA MET A 429 23.75 -4.03 -16.21
C MET A 429 25.07 -3.62 -16.81
N ALA A 430 25.01 -2.83 -17.88
CA ALA A 430 26.13 -2.10 -18.46
C ALA A 430 25.82 -0.59 -18.48
N PHE A 431 26.85 0.23 -18.30
CA PHE A 431 26.80 1.68 -18.25
C PHE A 431 27.83 2.28 -19.21
N GLY A 432 27.56 3.50 -19.69
CA GLY A 432 28.57 4.28 -20.41
C GLY A 432 29.76 4.66 -19.51
N ALA A 433 30.90 5.03 -20.12
CA ALA A 433 32.20 5.26 -19.46
C ALA A 433 32.23 6.25 -18.27
N ARG A 434 31.20 7.10 -18.09
CA ARG A 434 31.06 8.02 -16.95
C ARG A 434 30.04 7.56 -15.88
N GLY A 435 29.53 6.34 -15.97
CA GLY A 435 28.42 5.81 -15.15
C GLY A 435 28.79 4.83 -14.04
N GLN A 436 30.06 4.42 -13.89
CA GLN A 436 30.48 3.30 -13.02
C GLN A 436 30.20 3.50 -11.51
N LEU A 437 30.03 4.73 -11.04
CA LEU A 437 29.66 5.04 -9.64
C LEU A 437 28.21 4.62 -9.27
N HIS A 438 27.33 4.37 -10.25
CA HIS A 438 25.92 4.02 -10.00
C HIS A 438 25.69 2.57 -9.55
N THR A 439 26.61 1.64 -9.86
CA THR A 439 26.46 0.19 -9.61
C THR A 439 26.35 -0.14 -8.11
N ARG A 440 27.04 0.62 -7.25
CA ARG A 440 27.08 0.38 -5.79
C ARG A 440 25.78 0.78 -5.06
N TRP A 441 24.99 1.70 -5.61
CA TRP A 441 23.77 2.26 -4.96
C TRP A 441 22.45 1.65 -5.42
N ILE A 442 22.37 1.22 -6.69
CA ILE A 442 21.18 0.59 -7.26
C ILE A 442 21.02 -0.85 -6.72
N SER A 443 22.14 -1.53 -6.47
CA SER A 443 22.17 -2.94 -6.07
C SER A 443 21.36 -3.26 -4.79
N PRO A 444 21.48 -2.53 -3.65
CA PRO A 444 20.72 -2.86 -2.43
C PRO A 444 19.20 -2.66 -2.58
N LEU A 445 18.77 -1.65 -3.34
CA LEU A 445 17.36 -1.35 -3.53
C LEU A 445 16.71 -2.31 -4.51
N HIS A 446 17.39 -2.58 -5.62
CA HIS A 446 16.97 -3.60 -6.55
C HIS A 446 16.95 -4.98 -5.87
N HIS A 447 17.95 -5.31 -5.07
CA HIS A 447 18.00 -6.54 -4.28
C HIS A 447 16.79 -6.68 -3.33
N LEU A 448 16.37 -5.60 -2.65
CA LEU A 448 15.17 -5.63 -1.80
C LEU A 448 13.88 -5.76 -2.62
N ALA A 449 13.75 -4.98 -3.70
CA ALA A 449 12.57 -4.99 -4.56
C ALA A 449 12.39 -6.35 -5.26
N GLN A 450 13.47 -6.95 -5.77
CA GLN A 450 13.48 -8.26 -6.40
C GLN A 450 13.25 -9.38 -5.38
N ASN A 451 13.87 -9.33 -4.18
CA ASN A 451 13.54 -10.30 -3.12
C ASN A 451 12.05 -10.23 -2.74
N HIS A 452 11.49 -9.03 -2.64
CA HIS A 452 10.06 -8.87 -2.34
C HIS A 452 9.19 -9.43 -3.46
N GLN A 453 9.51 -9.11 -4.72
CA GLN A 453 8.84 -9.65 -5.90
C GLN A 453 8.86 -11.18 -5.92
N LEU A 454 10.03 -11.80 -5.79
CA LEU A 454 10.18 -13.26 -5.84
C LEU A 454 9.34 -13.94 -4.75
N ARG A 455 9.36 -13.43 -3.51
CA ARG A 455 8.53 -13.96 -2.42
C ARG A 455 7.04 -13.80 -2.69
N ARG A 456 6.64 -12.68 -3.29
CA ARG A 456 5.23 -12.36 -3.58
C ARG A 456 4.71 -13.11 -4.82
N LEU A 457 5.58 -13.45 -5.76
CA LEU A 457 5.28 -14.33 -6.88
C LEU A 457 5.21 -15.79 -6.40
N ALA A 458 6.14 -16.24 -5.56
CA ALA A 458 6.09 -17.55 -4.91
C ALA A 458 4.77 -17.75 -4.13
N ALA A 459 4.40 -16.79 -3.28
CA ALA A 459 3.14 -16.83 -2.55
C ALA A 459 1.88 -16.83 -3.45
N ARG A 460 1.96 -16.36 -4.70
CA ARG A 460 0.86 -16.44 -5.68
C ARG A 460 0.79 -17.82 -6.32
N ALA A 461 1.92 -18.30 -6.80
CA ALA A 461 2.03 -19.63 -7.40
C ALA A 461 1.62 -20.74 -6.42
N GLU A 462 1.95 -20.56 -5.14
CA GLU A 462 1.63 -21.53 -4.07
C GLU A 462 0.25 -21.28 -3.42
N GLY A 463 -0.51 -20.27 -3.86
CA GLY A 463 -1.82 -19.95 -3.27
C GLY A 463 -1.79 -19.44 -1.82
N ARG A 464 -0.61 -19.06 -1.29
CA ARG A 464 -0.38 -18.64 0.10
C ARG A 464 -0.64 -17.16 0.39
N LEU A 465 -1.08 -16.38 -0.60
CA LEU A 465 -1.37 -14.97 -0.37
C LEU A 465 -2.49 -14.79 0.67
N PRO A 466 -2.31 -13.91 1.69
CA PRO A 466 -3.38 -13.53 2.59
C PRO A 466 -4.56 -12.96 1.82
N ARG A 467 -5.79 -13.31 2.21
CA ARG A 467 -7.02 -12.78 1.58
C ARG A 467 -7.01 -11.24 1.62
N ASP A 468 -6.78 -10.68 2.79
CA ASP A 468 -6.77 -9.24 3.03
C ASP A 468 -5.34 -8.70 3.21
N ASP A 469 -5.10 -7.49 2.72
CA ASP A 469 -3.90 -6.71 3.05
C ASP A 469 -4.25 -5.40 3.77
N TRP A 470 -3.22 -4.62 4.12
CA TRP A 470 -3.39 -3.37 4.87
C TRP A 470 -4.28 -2.35 4.15
N ARG A 471 -4.38 -2.39 2.81
CA ARG A 471 -5.27 -1.49 2.05
C ARG A 471 -6.72 -1.87 2.28
N ASP A 472 -7.01 -3.18 2.32
CA ASP A 472 -8.36 -3.68 2.61
C ASP A 472 -8.76 -3.32 4.05
N VAL A 473 -7.85 -3.44 5.02
CA VAL A 473 -8.06 -3.05 6.42
C VAL A 473 -8.35 -1.55 6.54
N THR A 474 -7.52 -0.70 5.95
CA THR A 474 -7.69 0.76 6.02
C THR A 474 -8.98 1.23 5.34
N ALA A 475 -9.33 0.64 4.19
CA ALA A 475 -10.61 0.88 3.52
C ALA A 475 -11.80 0.44 4.38
N GLY A 476 -11.72 -0.73 5.01
CA GLY A 476 -12.72 -1.27 5.92
C GLY A 476 -12.92 -0.42 7.17
N LEU A 477 -11.85 0.07 7.80
CA LEU A 477 -11.94 1.01 8.92
C LEU A 477 -12.65 2.31 8.51
N GLY A 478 -12.32 2.87 7.34
CA GLY A 478 -13.02 4.04 6.81
C GLY A 478 -14.48 3.77 6.46
N ALA A 479 -14.86 2.54 6.13
CA ALA A 479 -16.24 2.12 5.94
C ALA A 479 -17.00 2.03 7.27
N ALA A 480 -16.39 1.42 8.30
CA ALA A 480 -16.98 1.36 9.64
C ALA A 480 -17.25 2.77 10.21
N THR A 481 -16.34 3.73 10.01
CA THR A 481 -16.58 5.13 10.40
C THR A 481 -17.79 5.74 9.69
N ARG A 482 -17.98 5.46 8.39
CA ARG A 482 -19.16 5.94 7.64
C ARG A 482 -20.46 5.29 8.10
N MET A 483 -20.43 4.00 8.45
CA MET A 483 -21.58 3.30 9.03
C MET A 483 -21.98 3.94 10.37
N ALA A 484 -21.01 4.18 11.26
CA ALA A 484 -21.25 4.84 12.54
C ALA A 484 -21.84 6.27 12.36
N ALA A 485 -21.32 7.04 11.40
CA ALA A 485 -21.88 8.35 11.06
C ALA A 485 -23.31 8.24 10.50
N GLY A 486 -23.62 7.17 9.74
CA GLY A 486 -24.97 6.88 9.25
C GLY A 486 -25.96 6.61 10.38
N VAL A 487 -25.55 5.82 11.39
CA VAL A 487 -26.34 5.60 12.62
C VAL A 487 -26.61 6.92 13.35
N ALA A 488 -25.60 7.78 13.45
CA ALA A 488 -25.72 9.09 14.09
C ALA A 488 -26.56 10.12 13.31
N THR A 489 -26.92 9.83 12.05
CA THR A 489 -27.64 10.77 11.17
C THR A 489 -28.92 10.14 10.57
N PRO A 490 -29.89 9.71 11.39
CA PRO A 490 -31.11 9.06 10.90
C PRO A 490 -31.98 10.00 10.04
N PHE A 491 -31.89 11.31 10.26
CA PHE A 491 -32.61 12.33 9.47
C PHE A 491 -32.13 12.43 8.01
N LEU A 492 -30.94 11.91 7.67
CA LEU A 492 -30.46 11.81 6.30
C LEU A 492 -30.87 10.52 5.58
N ARG A 493 -31.61 9.63 6.25
CA ARG A 493 -32.01 8.31 5.73
C ARG A 493 -32.79 8.41 4.42
N GLY A 494 -33.71 9.37 4.27
CA GLY A 494 -34.48 9.54 3.02
C GLY A 494 -33.59 9.77 1.81
N ARG A 495 -32.52 10.58 1.96
CA ARG A 495 -31.51 10.80 0.92
C ARG A 495 -30.67 9.56 0.66
N ARG A 496 -30.26 8.85 1.72
CA ARG A 496 -29.43 7.65 1.58
C ARG A 496 -30.17 6.51 0.88
N ARG A 497 -31.46 6.30 1.17
CA ARG A 497 -32.31 5.25 0.54
C ARG A 497 -32.45 5.38 -0.98
N THR A 498 -32.23 6.57 -1.54
CA THR A 498 -32.38 6.86 -2.98
C THR A 498 -31.08 7.38 -3.59
N TRP A 499 -29.94 7.06 -2.97
CA TRP A 499 -28.64 7.57 -3.39
C TRP A 499 -28.34 7.20 -4.86
N GLY A 500 -27.88 8.19 -5.64
CA GLY A 500 -27.52 7.99 -7.05
C GLY A 500 -28.69 8.05 -8.03
N LEU A 501 -29.89 8.38 -7.55
CA LEU A 501 -31.09 8.66 -8.35
C LEU A 501 -31.47 10.14 -8.33
N ASP A 502 -30.49 11.03 -8.09
CA ASP A 502 -30.78 12.46 -7.90
C ASP A 502 -31.22 13.16 -9.20
N ASP A 503 -30.73 12.68 -10.35
CA ASP A 503 -31.03 13.25 -11.67
C ASP A 503 -32.16 12.50 -12.42
N ASP A 504 -32.77 11.47 -11.80
CA ASP A 504 -33.87 10.70 -12.38
C ASP A 504 -35.06 10.60 -11.42
N PRO A 505 -35.98 11.59 -11.44
CA PRO A 505 -37.16 11.60 -10.59
C PRO A 505 -38.10 10.40 -10.83
N ALA A 506 -38.14 9.89 -12.07
CA ALA A 506 -39.01 8.77 -12.45
C ALA A 506 -38.53 7.45 -11.83
N ALA A 507 -37.21 7.25 -11.76
CA ALA A 507 -36.63 6.13 -11.03
C ALA A 507 -36.79 6.23 -9.50
N ARG A 508 -37.12 7.43 -8.97
CA ARG A 508 -37.14 7.73 -7.53
C ARG A 508 -38.44 7.39 -6.80
N ARG A 509 -39.60 7.36 -7.47
CA ARG A 509 -40.90 7.22 -6.78
C ARG A 509 -41.85 6.13 -7.30
N ASP A 510 -42.02 5.94 -8.61
CA ASP A 510 -43.16 5.14 -9.11
C ASP A 510 -42.81 4.06 -10.16
N ARG A 511 -41.52 3.77 -10.37
CA ARG A 511 -41.11 2.71 -11.30
C ARG A 511 -41.16 1.34 -10.61
N THR A 512 -41.98 0.43 -11.16
CA THR A 512 -42.00 -0.98 -10.76
C THR A 512 -40.82 -1.72 -11.36
N TYR A 513 -40.11 -2.49 -10.55
CA TYR A 513 -39.02 -3.35 -10.99
C TYR A 513 -39.36 -4.84 -10.83
N PRO A 514 -38.68 -5.75 -11.57
CA PRO A 514 -38.80 -7.19 -11.33
C PRO A 514 -38.60 -7.55 -9.85
N GLY A 515 -39.46 -8.42 -9.33
CA GLY A 515 -39.46 -8.82 -7.91
C GLY A 515 -40.25 -7.91 -6.97
N ASP A 516 -40.63 -6.69 -7.38
CA ASP A 516 -41.41 -5.78 -6.50
C ASP A 516 -42.77 -6.40 -6.07
N HIS A 517 -43.35 -7.27 -6.90
CA HIS A 517 -44.61 -7.98 -6.62
C HIS A 517 -44.51 -9.05 -5.52
N LEU A 518 -43.30 -9.54 -5.22
CA LEU A 518 -43.07 -10.52 -4.14
C LEU A 518 -43.20 -9.86 -2.76
N ILE A 519 -42.91 -8.56 -2.67
CA ILE A 519 -43.08 -7.75 -1.46
C ILE A 519 -43.77 -6.43 -1.85
N PRO A 520 -45.11 -6.47 -2.06
CA PRO A 520 -45.87 -5.29 -2.50
C PRO A 520 -45.77 -4.13 -1.50
N GLU A 521 -45.83 -4.44 -0.19
CA GLU A 521 -45.82 -3.48 0.90
C GLU A 521 -44.56 -3.64 1.78
N PRO A 522 -43.40 -3.12 1.35
CA PRO A 522 -42.16 -3.27 2.10
C PRO A 522 -42.14 -2.31 3.29
N ARG A 523 -41.86 -2.84 4.48
CA ARG A 523 -41.59 -2.02 5.67
C ARG A 523 -40.32 -1.20 5.53
N TRP A 524 -39.34 -1.73 4.80
CA TRP A 524 -38.08 -1.05 4.52
C TRP A 524 -37.51 -1.43 3.15
N GLY A 525 -36.70 -0.53 2.60
CA GLY A 525 -35.96 -0.80 1.37
C GLY A 525 -35.12 0.39 0.92
N PHE A 526 -34.24 0.15 -0.05
CA PHE A 526 -33.44 1.18 -0.71
C PHE A 526 -33.39 0.92 -2.22
N THR A 527 -33.04 1.96 -2.96
CA THR A 527 -32.70 1.87 -4.38
C THR A 527 -31.52 2.77 -4.63
N HIS A 528 -30.42 2.16 -5.04
CA HIS A 528 -29.18 2.83 -5.35
C HIS A 528 -28.85 2.62 -6.81
N ALA A 529 -28.27 3.62 -7.45
CA ALA A 529 -27.81 3.49 -8.82
C ALA A 529 -26.54 4.27 -9.07
N ILE A 530 -25.79 3.84 -10.07
CA ILE A 530 -24.68 4.60 -10.64
C ILE A 530 -24.69 4.48 -12.16
N GLU A 531 -24.02 5.42 -12.80
CA GLU A 531 -23.72 5.33 -14.23
C GLU A 531 -22.31 4.78 -14.44
N ILE A 532 -22.19 3.81 -15.33
CA ILE A 532 -20.95 3.15 -15.73
C ILE A 532 -20.69 3.49 -17.19
N ASN A 533 -19.49 3.98 -17.50
CA ASN A 533 -19.04 4.32 -18.85
C ASN A 533 -18.57 3.05 -19.59
N ALA A 534 -19.47 2.06 -19.66
CA ALA A 534 -19.30 0.82 -20.38
C ALA A 534 -20.66 0.35 -20.92
N PRO A 535 -20.67 -0.37 -22.05
CA PRO A 535 -21.90 -0.97 -22.57
C PRO A 535 -22.36 -2.13 -21.68
N VAL A 536 -23.63 -2.52 -21.79
CA VAL A 536 -24.27 -3.50 -20.91
C VAL A 536 -23.56 -4.85 -20.97
N GLU A 537 -23.09 -5.24 -22.15
CA GLU A 537 -22.39 -6.51 -22.41
C GLU A 537 -21.06 -6.61 -21.62
N ARG A 538 -20.51 -5.47 -21.20
CA ARG A 538 -19.31 -5.42 -20.35
C ARG A 538 -19.65 -5.33 -18.85
N VAL A 539 -20.79 -4.74 -18.50
CA VAL A 539 -21.22 -4.59 -17.10
C VAL A 539 -21.85 -5.87 -16.59
N TRP A 540 -22.76 -6.46 -17.36
CA TRP A 540 -23.57 -7.61 -16.96
C TRP A 540 -22.75 -8.81 -16.46
N PRO A 541 -21.65 -9.23 -17.13
CA PRO A 541 -20.84 -10.36 -16.65
C PRO A 541 -20.30 -10.17 -15.23
N TRP A 542 -19.98 -8.95 -14.81
CA TRP A 542 -19.56 -8.67 -13.43
C TRP A 542 -20.71 -8.74 -12.44
N VAL A 543 -21.91 -8.33 -12.86
CA VAL A 543 -23.12 -8.32 -12.03
C VAL A 543 -23.60 -9.76 -11.78
N GLN A 544 -23.69 -10.59 -12.82
CA GLN A 544 -24.24 -11.94 -12.70
C GLN A 544 -23.40 -12.91 -11.83
N GLN A 545 -22.11 -12.61 -11.60
CA GLN A 545 -21.23 -13.45 -10.78
C GLN A 545 -21.14 -13.01 -9.31
N ILE A 546 -21.94 -12.01 -8.89
CA ILE A 546 -22.01 -11.58 -7.49
C ILE A 546 -22.45 -12.75 -6.60
N GLY A 547 -21.72 -12.96 -5.49
CA GLY A 547 -22.02 -14.00 -4.50
C GLY A 547 -20.81 -14.30 -3.63
N ALA A 548 -21.03 -14.64 -2.35
CA ALA A 548 -19.94 -14.89 -1.40
C ALA A 548 -19.08 -16.12 -1.75
N ASP A 549 -19.69 -17.10 -2.40
CA ASP A 549 -19.10 -18.32 -2.95
C ASP A 549 -18.56 -18.16 -4.39
N ARG A 550 -18.81 -17.01 -5.02
CA ARG A 550 -18.42 -16.68 -6.40
C ARG A 550 -17.42 -15.52 -6.41
N ALA A 551 -17.76 -14.41 -7.07
CA ALA A 551 -16.87 -13.27 -7.24
C ALA A 551 -16.78 -12.32 -6.04
N GLY A 552 -17.50 -12.60 -4.96
CA GLY A 552 -17.74 -11.66 -3.86
C GLY A 552 -18.74 -10.58 -4.23
N PHE A 553 -18.82 -9.54 -3.38
CA PHE A 553 -19.68 -8.38 -3.59
C PHE A 553 -18.91 -7.16 -4.09
N TYR A 554 -17.63 -7.29 -4.44
CA TYR A 554 -16.76 -6.18 -4.88
C TYR A 554 -16.68 -5.01 -3.89
N SER A 555 -17.01 -5.26 -2.63
CA SER A 555 -17.17 -4.25 -1.59
C SER A 555 -15.96 -4.23 -0.63
N TYR A 556 -16.16 -4.12 0.68
CA TYR A 556 -15.10 -4.13 1.69
C TYR A 556 -14.79 -5.55 2.16
N GLN A 557 -13.96 -6.26 1.40
CA GLN A 557 -13.56 -7.66 1.65
C GLN A 557 -13.15 -7.93 3.10
N TRP A 558 -12.36 -7.05 3.70
CA TRP A 558 -11.90 -7.21 5.09
C TRP A 558 -13.06 -7.15 6.11
N LEU A 559 -14.04 -6.27 5.91
CA LEU A 559 -15.22 -6.20 6.80
C LEU A 559 -16.09 -7.45 6.66
N GLU A 560 -16.29 -7.92 5.42
CA GLU A 560 -17.03 -9.14 5.12
C GLU A 560 -16.34 -10.37 5.75
N ASN A 561 -15.01 -10.43 5.66
CA ASN A 561 -14.23 -11.51 6.26
C ASN A 561 -14.18 -11.45 7.79
N LEU A 562 -14.25 -10.25 8.39
CA LEU A 562 -14.33 -10.08 9.84
C LEU A 562 -15.61 -10.72 10.41
N VAL A 563 -16.70 -10.68 9.66
CA VAL A 563 -17.98 -11.31 10.07
C VAL A 563 -18.12 -12.76 9.61
N GLY A 564 -17.17 -13.29 8.83
CA GLY A 564 -17.09 -14.71 8.48
C GLY A 564 -17.44 -15.06 7.03
N CYS A 565 -17.59 -14.10 6.12
CA CYS A 565 -17.98 -14.39 4.73
C CYS A 565 -16.91 -15.19 3.94
N ARG A 566 -15.63 -15.11 4.33
CA ARG A 566 -14.48 -15.77 3.67
C ARG A 566 -14.33 -15.43 2.17
N ILE A 567 -14.79 -14.25 1.77
CA ILE A 567 -14.83 -13.73 0.41
C ILE A 567 -13.43 -13.33 -0.07
N ARG A 568 -13.23 -13.52 -1.38
CA ARG A 568 -12.19 -12.86 -2.17
C ARG A 568 -12.85 -12.21 -3.38
N ASN A 569 -12.69 -10.90 -3.53
CA ASN A 569 -13.30 -10.20 -4.67
C ASN A 569 -12.55 -10.52 -5.95
N ALA A 570 -13.25 -11.08 -6.94
CA ALA A 570 -12.64 -11.48 -8.21
C ALA A 570 -12.07 -10.28 -8.97
N GLU A 571 -10.97 -10.52 -9.70
CA GLU A 571 -10.32 -9.57 -10.60
C GLU A 571 -10.57 -9.91 -12.07
N THR A 572 -11.14 -11.09 -12.35
CA THR A 572 -11.49 -11.59 -13.69
C THR A 572 -12.95 -12.07 -13.78
N LEU A 573 -13.39 -12.34 -15.01
CA LEU A 573 -14.71 -12.92 -15.28
C LEU A 573 -14.60 -14.44 -15.30
N HIS A 574 -15.52 -15.09 -14.61
CA HIS A 574 -15.62 -16.55 -14.52
C HIS A 574 -16.91 -17.00 -15.19
N ALA A 575 -16.78 -17.75 -16.28
CA ALA A 575 -17.94 -18.19 -17.08
C ALA A 575 -18.85 -19.13 -16.28
N GLU A 576 -18.26 -19.91 -15.38
CA GLU A 576 -18.89 -20.86 -14.48
C GLU A 576 -19.76 -20.20 -13.38
N TRP A 577 -19.62 -18.89 -13.13
CA TRP A 577 -20.33 -18.19 -12.05
C TRP A 577 -21.59 -17.46 -12.51
N THR A 578 -22.16 -17.87 -13.64
CA THR A 578 -23.37 -17.27 -14.19
C THR A 578 -24.58 -17.43 -13.25
N ALA A 579 -25.37 -16.37 -13.10
CA ALA A 579 -26.64 -16.44 -12.36
C ALA A 579 -27.69 -17.15 -13.23
N GLU A 580 -28.37 -18.13 -12.65
CA GLU A 580 -29.42 -18.92 -13.30
C GLU A 580 -30.67 -18.92 -12.44
N GLU A 581 -31.83 -18.96 -13.09
CA GLU A 581 -33.11 -19.03 -12.39
C GLU A 581 -33.23 -20.37 -11.65
N GLY A 582 -33.69 -20.33 -10.40
CA GLY A 582 -33.66 -21.47 -9.49
C GLY A 582 -32.34 -21.65 -8.75
N GLY A 583 -31.27 -20.95 -9.15
CA GLY A 583 -29.99 -20.93 -8.45
C GLY A 583 -30.03 -20.17 -7.12
N GLU A 584 -28.87 -20.03 -6.49
CA GLU A 584 -28.73 -19.45 -5.15
C GLU A 584 -27.72 -18.31 -5.12
N LEU A 585 -28.03 -17.26 -4.36
CA LEU A 585 -27.13 -16.17 -4.00
C LEU A 585 -26.73 -16.32 -2.54
N LEU A 586 -25.51 -16.80 -2.29
CA LEU A 586 -24.95 -16.88 -0.95
C LEU A 586 -24.45 -15.51 -0.50
N VAL A 587 -24.98 -14.99 0.61
CA VAL A 587 -24.51 -13.73 1.22
C VAL A 587 -23.54 -13.99 2.37
N HIS A 588 -23.79 -15.04 3.16
CA HIS A 588 -22.95 -15.42 4.28
C HIS A 588 -23.02 -16.95 4.48
N PRO A 589 -21.90 -17.65 4.76
CA PRO A 589 -21.87 -19.11 4.89
C PRO A 589 -22.76 -19.72 5.99
N GLN A 590 -23.16 -18.91 6.97
CA GLN A 590 -24.01 -19.33 8.10
C GLN A 590 -25.48 -18.90 7.96
N VAL A 591 -25.84 -18.27 6.83
CA VAL A 591 -27.21 -17.80 6.58
C VAL A 591 -27.74 -18.54 5.36
N ALA A 592 -29.05 -18.84 5.36
CA ALA A 592 -29.70 -19.45 4.21
C ALA A 592 -29.48 -18.57 2.95
N PRO A 593 -29.11 -19.18 1.81
CA PRO A 593 -28.92 -18.44 0.58
C PRO A 593 -30.25 -17.86 0.09
N LEU A 594 -30.18 -16.76 -0.67
CA LEU A 594 -31.35 -16.20 -1.33
C LEU A 594 -31.56 -16.95 -2.65
N ARG A 595 -32.78 -17.41 -2.92
CA ARG A 595 -33.10 -18.07 -4.18
C ARG A 595 -33.19 -17.05 -5.31
N LEU A 596 -32.58 -17.36 -6.45
CA LEU A 596 -32.72 -16.58 -7.68
C LEU A 596 -34.06 -16.92 -8.34
N VAL A 597 -35.05 -16.04 -8.19
CA VAL A 597 -36.43 -16.28 -8.64
C VAL A 597 -36.74 -15.73 -10.02
N THR A 598 -35.89 -14.85 -10.53
CA THR A 598 -36.02 -14.29 -11.88
C THR A 598 -34.63 -13.94 -12.37
N VAL A 599 -34.25 -14.46 -13.54
CA VAL A 599 -33.01 -14.06 -14.21
C VAL A 599 -33.33 -13.69 -15.66
N SER A 600 -33.03 -12.45 -16.02
CA SER A 600 -33.07 -11.95 -17.39
C SER A 600 -31.64 -11.61 -17.81
N PRO A 601 -30.93 -12.51 -18.51
CA PRO A 601 -29.56 -12.28 -18.95
C PRO A 601 -29.40 -10.93 -19.68
N GLY A 602 -28.32 -10.22 -19.38
CA GLY A 602 -28.07 -8.88 -19.90
C GLY A 602 -28.97 -7.77 -19.33
N ARG A 603 -29.85 -8.07 -18.36
CA ARG A 603 -30.81 -7.09 -17.81
C ARG A 603 -30.88 -7.08 -16.30
N SER A 604 -31.24 -8.19 -15.67
CA SER A 604 -31.44 -8.20 -14.22
C SER A 604 -31.52 -9.60 -13.64
N PHE A 605 -31.20 -9.74 -12.36
CA PHE A 605 -31.64 -10.89 -11.57
C PHE A 605 -32.19 -10.46 -10.21
N VAL A 606 -33.12 -11.27 -9.69
CA VAL A 606 -33.79 -11.05 -8.41
C VAL A 606 -33.49 -12.21 -7.48
N ALA A 607 -32.88 -11.90 -6.34
CA ALA A 607 -32.70 -12.83 -5.23
C ALA A 607 -33.83 -12.64 -4.21
N TYR A 608 -34.39 -13.73 -3.70
CA TYR A 608 -35.53 -13.74 -2.78
C TYR A 608 -35.32 -14.70 -1.63
N VAL A 609 -35.78 -14.32 -0.44
CA VAL A 609 -35.89 -15.17 0.73
C VAL A 609 -37.22 -14.89 1.43
N ASP A 610 -37.90 -15.95 1.86
CA ASP A 610 -39.09 -15.89 2.72
C ASP A 610 -39.10 -17.12 3.62
N ASP A 611 -39.24 -16.90 4.93
CA ASP A 611 -39.44 -17.96 5.91
C ASP A 611 -40.95 -18.18 6.10
N GLU A 612 -41.58 -18.76 5.08
CA GLU A 612 -43.03 -18.99 5.04
C GLU A 612 -43.49 -19.83 6.23
N THR A 613 -42.69 -20.82 6.64
CA THR A 613 -42.97 -21.70 7.76
C THR A 613 -42.97 -20.93 9.08
N ALA A 614 -41.91 -20.13 9.36
CA ALA A 614 -41.89 -19.32 10.57
C ALA A 614 -43.04 -18.32 10.60
N ARG A 615 -43.39 -17.73 9.45
CA ARG A 615 -44.51 -16.79 9.33
C ARG A 615 -45.86 -17.46 9.58
N ALA A 616 -46.09 -18.66 9.03
CA ALA A 616 -47.32 -19.42 9.23
C ALA A 616 -47.49 -19.87 10.70
N GLU A 617 -46.38 -20.16 11.38
CA GLU A 617 -46.36 -20.58 12.80
C GLU A 617 -46.33 -19.40 13.79
N GLY A 618 -46.36 -18.15 13.30
CA GLY A 618 -46.27 -16.95 14.14
C GLY A 618 -44.91 -16.76 14.83
N ARG A 619 -43.87 -17.44 14.38
CA ARG A 619 -42.48 -17.23 14.82
C ARG A 619 -41.90 -15.96 14.17
N PRO A 620 -40.82 -15.37 14.74
CA PRO A 620 -40.13 -14.25 14.08
C PRO A 620 -39.69 -14.63 12.66
N TRP A 621 -40.01 -13.78 11.70
CA TRP A 621 -39.82 -14.04 10.28
C TRP A 621 -39.32 -12.79 9.56
N ALA A 622 -38.59 -12.98 8.46
CA ALA A 622 -38.20 -11.93 7.56
C ALA A 622 -38.25 -12.44 6.13
N ARG A 623 -38.73 -11.60 5.22
CA ARG A 623 -38.65 -11.82 3.78
C ARG A 623 -38.01 -10.64 3.10
N ALA A 624 -37.21 -10.90 2.09
CA ALA A 624 -36.49 -9.86 1.37
C ALA A 624 -36.32 -10.19 -0.10
N THR A 625 -36.39 -9.15 -0.92
CA THR A 625 -35.95 -9.19 -2.32
C THR A 625 -34.74 -8.31 -2.50
N TRP A 626 -33.78 -8.78 -3.29
CA TRP A 626 -32.63 -8.00 -3.73
C TRP A 626 -32.48 -8.12 -5.24
N LEU A 627 -32.77 -7.03 -5.93
CA LEU A 627 -32.66 -6.89 -7.37
C LEU A 627 -31.32 -6.24 -7.73
N PHE A 628 -30.66 -6.81 -8.72
CA PHE A 628 -29.56 -6.18 -9.46
C PHE A 628 -29.99 -6.01 -10.92
N ALA A 629 -29.97 -4.79 -11.43
CA ALA A 629 -30.43 -4.47 -12.78
C ALA A 629 -29.44 -3.57 -13.51
N VAL A 630 -29.26 -3.82 -14.81
CA VAL A 630 -28.50 -2.98 -15.72
C VAL A 630 -29.40 -2.45 -16.82
N GLU A 631 -29.33 -1.15 -17.08
CA GLU A 631 -30.13 -0.47 -18.08
C GLU A 631 -29.22 0.29 -19.04
N PRO A 632 -29.32 0.07 -20.36
CA PRO A 632 -28.54 0.85 -21.32
C PRO A 632 -29.05 2.30 -21.33
N LEU A 633 -28.18 3.26 -21.01
CA LEU A 633 -28.46 4.69 -21.21
C LEU A 633 -28.15 5.11 -22.65
N ASN A 634 -27.12 4.49 -23.24
CA ASN A 634 -26.76 4.55 -24.65
C ASN A 634 -25.74 3.44 -24.98
N ALA A 635 -25.23 3.40 -26.22
CA ALA A 635 -24.28 2.40 -26.70
C ALA A 635 -22.95 2.31 -25.91
N ARG A 636 -22.63 3.28 -25.04
CA ARG A 636 -21.37 3.32 -24.26
C ARG A 636 -21.58 3.52 -22.77
N ARG A 637 -22.82 3.69 -22.30
CA ARG A 637 -23.13 3.97 -20.89
C ARG A 637 -24.28 3.11 -20.41
N THR A 638 -24.10 2.55 -19.23
CA THR A 638 -25.05 1.67 -18.56
C THR A 638 -25.35 2.23 -17.18
N ARG A 639 -26.61 2.23 -16.78
CA ARG A 639 -27.02 2.42 -15.40
C ARG A 639 -27.00 1.07 -14.70
N PHE A 640 -26.28 0.96 -13.59
CA PHE A 640 -26.32 -0.21 -12.72
C PHE A 640 -27.09 0.16 -11.44
N LEU A 641 -28.15 -0.61 -11.16
CA LEU A 641 -29.10 -0.39 -10.10
C LEU A 641 -29.13 -1.58 -9.14
N SER A 642 -29.16 -1.28 -7.85
CA SER A 642 -29.35 -2.23 -6.75
C SER A 642 -30.58 -1.80 -5.96
N ARG A 643 -31.54 -2.71 -5.81
CA ARG A 643 -32.80 -2.42 -5.10
C ARG A 643 -33.09 -3.52 -4.11
N PHE A 644 -33.30 -3.13 -2.86
CA PHE A 644 -33.60 -4.03 -1.77
C PHE A 644 -34.95 -3.67 -1.16
N ARG A 645 -35.78 -4.68 -0.89
CA ARG A 645 -37.05 -4.54 -0.17
C ARG A 645 -37.13 -5.63 0.88
N ALA A 646 -37.53 -5.27 2.09
CA ALA A 646 -37.79 -6.23 3.16
C ALA A 646 -39.08 -5.92 3.90
N ASP A 647 -39.63 -7.01 4.41
CA ASP A 647 -40.75 -7.05 5.32
C ASP A 647 -40.44 -8.10 6.40
N SER A 648 -40.92 -7.87 7.61
CA SER A 648 -40.56 -8.69 8.76
C SER A 648 -41.58 -8.59 9.88
N SER A 649 -41.51 -9.52 10.83
CA SER A 649 -42.24 -9.44 12.09
C SER A 649 -41.87 -8.20 12.92
N GLU A 650 -42.78 -7.81 13.83
CA GLU A 650 -42.67 -6.59 14.65
C GLU A 650 -41.83 -6.75 15.92
N ASP A 651 -41.37 -7.96 16.21
CA ASP A 651 -40.53 -8.18 17.37
C ASP A 651 -39.25 -7.33 17.28
N LEU A 652 -38.81 -6.85 18.45
CA LEU A 652 -37.77 -5.85 18.54
C LEU A 652 -36.46 -6.29 17.85
N LEU A 653 -36.08 -7.56 18.00
CA LEU A 653 -34.84 -8.09 17.45
C LEU A 653 -34.88 -8.15 15.92
N THR A 654 -35.95 -8.70 15.36
CA THR A 654 -36.13 -8.78 13.90
C THR A 654 -36.25 -7.37 13.31
N ARG A 655 -37.01 -6.48 13.94
CA ARG A 655 -37.14 -5.08 13.51
C ARG A 655 -35.83 -4.30 13.55
N LEU A 656 -34.95 -4.56 14.52
CA LEU A 656 -33.63 -3.92 14.57
C LEU A 656 -32.69 -4.48 13.50
N THR A 657 -32.77 -5.79 13.24
CA THR A 657 -31.87 -6.52 12.34
C THR A 657 -32.23 -6.34 10.86
N PHE A 658 -33.51 -6.43 10.52
CA PHE A 658 -34.04 -6.31 9.15
C PHE A 658 -34.66 -4.94 8.86
N GLY A 659 -34.78 -4.09 9.88
CA GLY A 659 -35.27 -2.73 9.74
C GLY A 659 -34.16 -1.67 9.56
N PRO A 660 -34.57 -0.41 9.36
CA PRO A 660 -33.68 0.65 8.90
C PRO A 660 -32.69 1.17 9.96
N SER A 661 -32.78 0.75 11.21
CA SER A 661 -31.97 1.33 12.29
C SER A 661 -30.52 0.86 12.26
N LEU A 662 -30.28 -0.43 12.01
CA LEU A 662 -28.93 -0.99 11.91
C LEU A 662 -28.57 -1.35 10.48
N LEU A 663 -29.52 -1.90 9.71
CA LEU A 663 -29.25 -2.41 8.38
C LEU A 663 -29.01 -1.30 7.35
N GLU A 664 -29.66 -0.14 7.47
CA GLU A 664 -29.54 0.93 6.48
C GLU A 664 -28.14 1.54 6.38
N PRO A 665 -27.48 1.97 7.49
CA PRO A 665 -26.11 2.49 7.41
C PRO A 665 -25.10 1.49 6.83
N ILE A 666 -25.27 0.21 7.15
CA ILE A 666 -24.42 -0.87 6.61
C ILE A 666 -24.71 -1.02 5.11
N SER A 667 -25.97 -1.20 4.74
CA SER A 667 -26.40 -1.44 3.35
C SER A 667 -25.95 -0.32 2.43
N VAL A 668 -26.11 0.95 2.81
CA VAL A 668 -25.69 2.08 1.97
C VAL A 668 -24.18 2.10 1.78
N VAL A 669 -23.39 1.78 2.80
CA VAL A 669 -21.92 1.79 2.67
C VAL A 669 -21.44 0.62 1.81
N MET A 670 -21.97 -0.58 2.04
CA MET A 670 -21.60 -1.80 1.33
C MET A 670 -22.07 -1.78 -0.12
N ASP A 671 -23.33 -1.44 -0.36
CA ASP A 671 -23.94 -1.42 -1.69
C ASP A 671 -23.30 -0.35 -2.59
N ARG A 672 -23.00 0.83 -2.03
CA ARG A 672 -22.20 1.85 -2.74
C ARG A 672 -20.84 1.30 -3.18
N ALA A 673 -20.15 0.59 -2.29
CA ALA A 673 -18.85 0.03 -2.60
C ALA A 673 -18.94 -1.06 -3.66
N MET A 674 -19.94 -1.93 -3.60
CA MET A 674 -20.22 -2.94 -4.63
C MET A 674 -20.46 -2.27 -6.00
N LEU A 675 -21.37 -1.30 -6.07
CA LEU A 675 -21.68 -0.57 -7.30
C LEU A 675 -20.40 0.05 -7.91
N TYR A 676 -19.60 0.77 -7.11
CA TYR A 676 -18.32 1.32 -7.56
C TYR A 676 -17.27 0.24 -7.90
N GLY A 677 -17.29 -0.90 -7.21
CA GLY A 677 -16.42 -2.05 -7.44
C GLY A 677 -16.67 -2.69 -8.80
N VAL A 678 -17.93 -2.81 -9.21
CA VAL A 678 -18.34 -3.24 -10.56
C VAL A 678 -17.95 -2.19 -11.60
N LYS A 679 -18.27 -0.90 -11.36
CA LYS A 679 -17.88 0.21 -12.26
C LYS A 679 -16.38 0.19 -12.56
N GLN A 680 -15.56 0.08 -11.53
CA GLN A 680 -14.12 0.07 -11.68
C GLN A 680 -13.62 -1.08 -12.57
N ARG A 681 -14.25 -2.25 -12.52
CA ARG A 681 -13.84 -3.42 -13.32
C ARG A 681 -14.35 -3.33 -14.75
N ALA A 682 -15.62 -2.96 -14.91
CA ALA A 682 -16.24 -2.78 -16.22
C ALA A 682 -15.58 -1.65 -17.04
N GLU A 683 -15.12 -0.56 -16.39
CA GLU A 683 -14.45 0.54 -17.08
C GLU A 683 -12.96 0.30 -17.36
N ARG A 684 -12.33 -0.65 -16.65
CA ARG A 684 -10.89 -0.97 -16.82
C ARG A 684 -10.60 -1.80 -18.04
N GLN A 685 -11.53 -2.64 -18.50
CA GLN A 685 -11.33 -3.44 -19.69
C GLN A 685 -11.30 -2.49 -20.91
N PRO A 686 -10.19 -2.44 -21.67
CA PRO A 686 -10.22 -1.83 -22.99
C PRO A 686 -11.39 -2.43 -23.76
N GLY A 687 -12.04 -1.62 -24.59
CA GLY A 687 -12.94 -2.21 -25.58
C GLY A 687 -12.22 -3.28 -26.41
N PRO A 688 -12.97 -4.17 -27.10
CA PRO A 688 -12.35 -5.13 -28.00
C PRO A 688 -11.30 -4.41 -28.85
N LEU A 689 -10.08 -4.95 -28.86
CA LEU A 689 -8.93 -4.41 -29.59
C LEU A 689 -9.38 -4.19 -31.03
N VAL A 690 -9.50 -2.92 -31.43
CA VAL A 690 -9.52 -2.58 -32.86
C VAL A 690 -8.08 -2.80 -33.32
N PRO A 691 -7.80 -3.74 -34.22
CA PRO A 691 -6.45 -3.95 -34.72
C PRO A 691 -5.94 -2.63 -35.31
N ARG A 692 -4.75 -2.19 -34.91
CA ARG A 692 -4.04 -1.16 -35.69
C ARG A 692 -3.83 -1.77 -37.09
N PRO A 693 -4.13 -1.04 -38.17
CA PRO A 693 -3.70 -1.48 -39.49
C PRO A 693 -2.19 -1.66 -39.44
N ARG A 694 -1.72 -2.87 -39.82
CA ARG A 694 -0.29 -3.10 -40.05
C ARG A 694 0.17 -2.10 -41.10
N PRO A 695 1.34 -1.46 -40.96
CA PRO A 695 1.93 -0.75 -42.08
C PRO A 695 2.01 -1.73 -43.26
N ALA A 696 1.53 -1.30 -44.43
CA ALA A 696 1.62 -2.09 -45.64
C ALA A 696 3.09 -2.42 -45.88
N ASP A 697 3.38 -3.70 -46.11
CA ASP A 697 4.68 -4.14 -46.61
C ASP A 697 4.94 -3.40 -47.93
N GLY A 698 5.94 -2.51 -47.91
CA GLY A 698 6.47 -1.80 -49.07
C GLY A 698 7.80 -2.38 -49.46
#